data_AF-A0A2T6FK60-F1
#
_entry.id   AF-A0A2T6FK60-F1
#
_cell.length_a   1.000
_cell.length_b   1.000
_cell.length_c   1.000
_cell.angle_alpha   90.00
_cell.angle_beta   90.00
_cell.angle_gamma   90.00
#
_symmetry.space_group_name_H-M   'P 1'
#
loop_
_entity.id
_entity.type
_entity.pdbx_description
1 polymer ?
#
loop_
_entity_poly.entity_id
_entity_poly.type
_entity_poly.pdbx_seq_one_letter_code
_entity_poly.pdbx_strand_id
1 'polypeptide(L)'
;MNFETYNKHVNSLKFGKQLPEAIYIHINSICKISSELSVFVSRVSSALKISTNNWNIIKLSKKDFRLSLLHYPDFDSYPYPALHTSYTIDLTKLTLRKADYSTAHNPPILHRREAFLHPDEQQVPFYKSFTEEGERIGLYVNTRSIGLKNHWQKLIAKHGYTLDDEGHLFLQQSHMPDKSAEPGKFIARHKTALSRNKLSTPMYHLATRGYLNGEYSLLDYGCGRGDDIRELEANGINSVGWDPVFSPDVELDCSDIVNLGFVINVIEDQTERCETLKRAFGFAEKLLVVSAMLGTERIYQKFKSFKDGVITSRNTFQKYYQQAELKNYIESVLSNNAIAAGPGIFLIFKDKIEEQKYLLEKQRTSQAWRQISKPKEKFINERRCVEIYDKYSELLDSFWFACLDFGRIPSFEEFDQSEQLISAVGSLKKAIYICIKKYSEEDLNFSRKKRIDDLLVYFSLEFFSRRKPYSRMPESLKKDIKSFFGSYSRARDMGEKLLFSISSIDQIYQACKDASSIIPKAILNGQHDLIFHRSYLNQLPTILRVYAGCAIQLYGEIDNVDLIKIHIASGKVSLMIYDNFDDSPIPLLRERIKINLREQDIDFFDYVGEFQPQPLYNKSLYIDENFHDYSDQIEFDRQLEKIGIKTYGDKGPSAESLKTQLRSLGYLLDGYRICKA
;
A
#
# COMPACT_ATOMS: atom_id res chain seq x y z
N MET A 1 18.70 13.12 -37.87
CA MET A 1 17.74 12.04 -38.19
C MET A 1 16.57 12.19 -37.24
N ASN A 2 15.33 12.00 -37.69
CA ASN A 2 14.14 12.01 -36.83
C ASN A 2 13.73 10.56 -36.46
N PHE A 3 12.79 10.42 -35.52
CA PHE A 3 12.38 9.11 -35.02
C PHE A 3 11.80 8.20 -36.11
N GLU A 4 10.97 8.71 -37.02
CA GLU A 4 10.37 7.92 -38.09
C GLU A 4 11.42 7.30 -39.02
N THR A 5 12.40 8.11 -39.44
CA THR A 5 13.49 7.65 -40.31
C THR A 5 14.39 6.66 -39.58
N TYR A 6 14.70 6.93 -38.31
CA TYR A 6 15.46 6.02 -37.45
C TYR A 6 14.75 4.66 -37.33
N ASN A 7 13.46 4.67 -36.99
CA ASN A 7 12.69 3.45 -36.78
C ASN A 7 12.56 2.62 -38.07
N LYS A 8 12.40 3.29 -39.22
CA LYS A 8 12.42 2.64 -40.54
C LYS A 8 13.75 1.93 -40.81
N HIS A 9 14.88 2.59 -40.55
CA HIS A 9 16.20 1.99 -40.75
C HIS A 9 16.45 0.83 -39.78
N VAL A 10 16.13 1.00 -38.49
CA VAL A 10 16.29 -0.05 -37.48
C VAL A 10 15.46 -1.28 -37.85
N ASN A 11 14.17 -1.13 -38.17
CA ASN A 11 13.31 -2.26 -38.50
C ASN A 11 13.68 -2.95 -39.83
N SER A 12 14.48 -2.32 -40.69
CA SER A 12 14.96 -2.92 -41.94
C SER A 12 16.17 -3.85 -41.75
N LEU A 13 16.80 -3.87 -40.57
CA LEU A 13 18.01 -4.64 -40.30
C LEU A 13 17.70 -6.14 -40.22
N LYS A 14 18.37 -6.92 -41.08
CA LYS A 14 18.18 -8.37 -41.22
C LYS A 14 19.18 -9.22 -40.43
N PHE A 15 20.13 -8.59 -39.74
CA PHE A 15 21.18 -9.25 -38.96
C PHE A 15 21.32 -8.58 -37.58
N GLY A 16 22.14 -9.18 -36.72
CA GLY A 16 22.24 -8.82 -35.31
C GLY A 16 21.14 -9.46 -34.46
N LYS A 17 21.29 -9.38 -33.13
CA LYS A 17 20.40 -10.07 -32.19
C LYS A 17 19.06 -9.34 -32.13
N GLN A 18 18.06 -9.97 -32.73
CA GLN A 18 16.70 -9.44 -32.83
C GLN A 18 15.92 -9.76 -31.55
N LEU A 19 15.47 -8.71 -30.85
CA LEU A 19 14.49 -8.81 -29.76
C LEU A 19 13.20 -8.07 -30.17
N PRO A 20 12.07 -8.28 -29.45
CA PRO A 20 10.82 -7.58 -29.73
C PRO A 20 10.95 -6.05 -29.72
N GLU A 21 11.77 -5.52 -28.79
CA GLU A 21 11.87 -4.06 -28.56
C GLU A 21 13.19 -3.44 -29.04
N ALA A 22 14.18 -4.24 -29.43
CA ALA A 22 15.49 -3.72 -29.81
C ALA A 22 16.26 -4.67 -30.75
N ILE A 23 17.27 -4.14 -31.42
CA ILE A 23 18.26 -4.88 -32.22
C ILE A 23 19.64 -4.58 -31.66
N TYR A 24 20.46 -5.63 -31.49
CA TYR A 24 21.84 -5.48 -31.04
C TYR A 24 22.81 -5.87 -32.13
N ILE A 25 23.84 -5.05 -32.35
CA ILE A 25 24.80 -5.22 -33.44
C ILE A 25 26.21 -4.95 -32.92
N HIS A 26 27.16 -5.78 -33.33
CA HIS A 26 28.57 -5.54 -33.05
C HIS A 26 29.16 -4.42 -33.92
N ILE A 27 30.11 -3.65 -33.37
CA ILE A 27 30.71 -2.49 -34.05
C ILE A 27 31.35 -2.85 -35.39
N ASN A 28 31.92 -4.06 -35.54
CA ASN A 28 32.50 -4.51 -36.80
C ASN A 28 31.48 -4.60 -37.93
N SER A 29 30.20 -4.79 -37.61
CA SER A 29 29.11 -4.88 -38.58
C SER A 29 28.47 -3.52 -38.87
N ILE A 30 28.96 -2.40 -38.29
CA ILE A 30 28.41 -1.05 -38.52
C ILE A 30 28.58 -0.54 -39.95
N CYS A 31 29.51 -1.11 -40.72
CA CYS A 31 29.68 -0.83 -42.14
C CYS A 31 28.69 -1.60 -43.03
N LYS A 32 27.94 -2.56 -42.45
CA LYS A 32 26.95 -3.41 -43.15
C LYS A 32 25.50 -2.94 -42.94
N ILE A 33 25.26 -1.96 -42.07
CA ILE A 33 23.95 -1.29 -41.92
C ILE A 33 23.80 -0.15 -42.94
N SER A 34 22.63 0.48 -43.03
CA SER A 34 22.42 1.61 -43.94
C SER A 34 23.40 2.76 -43.64
N SER A 35 23.90 3.42 -44.69
CA SER A 35 24.87 4.52 -44.56
C SER A 35 24.32 5.66 -43.70
N GLU A 36 23.02 5.96 -43.82
CA GLU A 36 22.35 6.97 -42.99
C GLU A 36 22.38 6.62 -41.50
N LEU A 37 22.09 5.35 -41.14
CA LEU A 37 22.09 4.90 -39.74
C LEU A 37 23.51 4.82 -39.17
N SER A 38 24.48 4.38 -39.97
CA SER A 38 25.89 4.32 -39.58
C SER A 38 26.46 5.72 -39.29
N VAL A 39 26.22 6.67 -40.21
CA VAL A 39 26.60 8.08 -40.01
C VAL A 39 25.89 8.68 -38.80
N PHE A 40 24.62 8.32 -38.58
CA PHE A 40 23.86 8.78 -37.43
C PHE A 40 24.50 8.32 -36.11
N VAL A 41 24.77 7.03 -35.95
CA VAL A 41 25.40 6.48 -34.74
C VAL A 41 26.78 7.12 -34.50
N SER A 42 27.60 7.28 -35.55
CA SER A 42 28.91 7.91 -35.46
C SER A 42 28.84 9.39 -35.05
N ARG A 43 27.85 10.14 -35.55
CA ARG A 43 27.63 11.53 -35.14
C ARG A 43 27.19 11.63 -33.68
N VAL A 44 26.30 10.74 -33.24
CA VAL A 44 25.83 10.70 -31.85
C VAL A 44 26.97 10.40 -30.88
N SER A 45 27.80 9.38 -31.16
CA SER A 45 28.94 9.05 -30.30
C SER A 45 29.97 10.19 -30.26
N SER A 46 30.26 10.80 -31.42
CA SER A 46 31.20 11.92 -31.53
C SER A 46 30.72 13.17 -30.77
N ALA A 47 29.45 13.53 -30.94
CA ALA A 47 28.85 14.68 -30.24
C ALA A 47 28.88 14.53 -28.71
N LEU A 48 28.73 13.30 -28.22
CA LEU A 48 28.76 12.97 -26.79
C LEU A 48 30.17 12.66 -26.27
N LYS A 49 31.21 12.82 -27.10
CA LYS A 49 32.62 12.54 -26.76
C LYS A 49 32.85 11.12 -26.25
N ILE A 50 32.07 10.15 -26.73
CA ILE A 50 32.23 8.74 -26.40
C ILE A 50 33.20 8.12 -27.41
N SER A 51 34.40 7.77 -26.95
CA SER A 51 35.41 7.10 -27.78
C SER A 51 34.89 5.79 -28.36
N THR A 52 35.24 5.50 -29.61
CA THR A 52 34.92 4.23 -30.29
C THR A 52 35.57 3.02 -29.63
N ASN A 53 36.61 3.22 -28.82
CA ASN A 53 37.26 2.14 -28.06
C ASN A 53 36.52 1.81 -26.76
N ASN A 54 35.48 2.58 -26.40
CA ASN A 54 34.75 2.42 -25.13
C ASN A 54 33.37 1.75 -25.32
N TRP A 55 33.16 1.08 -26.45
CA TRP A 55 31.97 0.26 -26.74
C TRP A 55 32.23 -0.63 -27.94
N ASN A 56 31.59 -1.80 -27.97
CA ASN A 56 31.67 -2.74 -29.08
C ASN A 56 30.30 -3.32 -29.48
N ILE A 57 29.24 -3.07 -28.71
CA ILE A 57 27.87 -3.44 -29.06
C ILE A 57 26.98 -2.20 -29.08
N ILE A 58 26.14 -2.08 -30.11
CA ILE A 58 25.11 -1.05 -30.24
C ILE A 58 23.76 -1.72 -30.01
N LYS A 59 22.96 -1.19 -29.08
CA LYS A 59 21.54 -1.54 -28.89
C LYS A 59 20.69 -0.42 -29.52
N LEU A 60 19.93 -0.75 -30.55
CA LEU A 60 19.02 0.15 -31.24
C LEU A 60 17.58 -0.16 -30.80
N SER A 61 16.90 0.79 -30.15
CA SER A 61 15.48 0.61 -29.80
C SER A 61 14.58 0.61 -31.04
N LYS A 62 13.58 -0.28 -31.07
CA LYS A 62 12.51 -0.33 -32.09
C LYS A 62 11.29 0.52 -31.68
N LYS A 63 11.16 0.82 -30.39
CA LYS A 63 9.98 1.50 -29.82
C LYS A 63 10.19 2.99 -29.61
N ASP A 64 11.40 3.37 -29.22
CA ASP A 64 11.74 4.72 -28.79
C ASP A 64 12.88 5.29 -29.63
N PHE A 65 13.02 6.61 -29.68
CA PHE A 65 14.17 7.25 -30.32
C PHE A 65 15.40 7.20 -29.41
N ARG A 66 15.91 5.99 -29.19
CA ARG A 66 16.93 5.68 -28.20
C ARG A 66 17.91 4.65 -28.72
N LEU A 67 19.19 4.87 -28.45
CA LEU A 67 20.24 3.89 -28.67
C LEU A 67 21.14 3.76 -27.44
N SER A 68 21.74 2.60 -27.24
CA SER A 68 22.77 2.39 -26.21
C SER A 68 24.06 1.86 -26.81
N LEU A 69 25.18 2.33 -26.28
CA LEU A 69 26.53 1.86 -26.59
C LEU A 69 27.04 1.04 -25.39
N LEU A 70 27.35 -0.23 -25.62
CA LEU A 70 27.71 -1.20 -24.58
C LEU A 70 29.14 -1.68 -24.79
N HIS A 71 29.90 -1.75 -23.70
CA HIS A 71 31.29 -2.18 -23.71
C HIS A 71 31.48 -3.52 -23.01
N TYR A 72 31.94 -4.50 -23.76
CA TYR A 72 32.27 -5.84 -23.29
C TYR A 72 33.76 -6.11 -23.58
N PRO A 73 34.69 -5.86 -22.64
CA PRO A 73 36.13 -5.96 -22.89
C PRO A 73 36.56 -7.34 -23.42
N ASP A 74 35.94 -8.39 -22.88
CA ASP A 74 36.23 -9.78 -23.25
C ASP A 74 35.36 -10.28 -24.42
N PHE A 75 34.75 -9.36 -25.19
CA PHE A 75 33.83 -9.73 -26.27
C PHE A 75 34.51 -10.58 -27.32
N ASP A 76 35.80 -10.41 -27.61
CA ASP A 76 36.49 -11.20 -28.62
C ASP A 76 37.12 -12.49 -28.06
N SER A 77 37.37 -12.55 -26.75
CA SER A 77 38.14 -13.60 -26.09
C SER A 77 37.31 -14.62 -25.29
N TYR A 78 36.07 -14.29 -24.91
CA TYR A 78 35.25 -15.16 -24.05
C TYR A 78 33.82 -15.32 -24.59
N PRO A 79 33.18 -16.50 -24.48
CA PRO A 79 31.82 -16.74 -24.97
C PRO A 79 30.72 -16.04 -24.15
N TYR A 80 31.00 -15.73 -22.87
CA TYR A 80 30.04 -15.09 -21.95
C TYR A 80 30.59 -13.77 -21.35
N PRO A 81 30.97 -12.79 -22.19
CA PRO A 81 31.67 -11.59 -21.74
C PRO A 81 30.79 -10.75 -20.82
N ALA A 82 31.38 -10.19 -19.75
CA ALA A 82 30.69 -9.31 -18.82
C ALA A 82 30.63 -7.88 -19.36
N LEU A 83 29.49 -7.22 -19.11
CA LEU A 83 29.31 -5.80 -19.41
C LEU A 83 30.21 -5.00 -18.46
N HIS A 84 31.04 -4.13 -19.02
CA HIS A 84 31.91 -3.23 -18.26
C HIS A 84 31.29 -1.85 -18.12
N THR A 85 30.72 -1.30 -19.19
CA THR A 85 30.11 0.04 -19.19
C THR A 85 28.99 0.11 -20.21
N SER A 86 27.93 0.86 -19.90
CA SER A 86 26.88 1.19 -20.86
C SER A 86 26.64 2.71 -20.91
N TYR A 87 26.35 3.21 -22.11
CA TYR A 87 25.87 4.55 -22.35
C TYR A 87 24.50 4.43 -22.99
N THR A 88 23.45 4.94 -22.36
CA THR A 88 22.10 4.98 -22.92
C THR A 88 21.75 6.41 -23.29
N ILE A 89 21.41 6.61 -24.57
CA ILE A 89 21.19 7.92 -25.17
C ILE A 89 19.73 8.01 -25.60
N ASP A 90 18.97 8.85 -24.89
CA ASP A 90 17.60 9.20 -25.27
C ASP A 90 17.62 10.45 -26.14
N LEU A 91 17.35 10.28 -27.43
CA LEU A 91 17.44 11.35 -28.42
C LEU A 91 16.19 12.22 -28.44
N THR A 92 15.09 11.77 -27.82
CA THR A 92 13.89 12.58 -27.61
C THR A 92 14.09 13.53 -26.44
N LYS A 93 14.61 13.02 -25.32
CA LYS A 93 14.83 13.81 -24.09
C LYS A 93 16.19 14.51 -24.06
N LEU A 94 17.07 14.22 -25.01
CA LEU A 94 18.45 14.71 -25.07
C LEU A 94 19.26 14.38 -23.82
N THR A 95 19.05 13.19 -23.24
CA THR A 95 19.74 12.73 -22.04
C THR A 95 20.73 11.61 -22.33
N LEU A 96 21.84 11.62 -21.60
CA LEU A 96 22.87 10.58 -21.61
C LEU A 96 22.98 10.00 -20.20
N ARG A 97 22.78 8.68 -20.07
CA ARG A 97 23.02 7.93 -18.82
C ARG A 97 24.20 6.99 -19.02
N LYS A 98 25.21 7.07 -18.15
CA LYS A 98 26.34 6.14 -18.11
C LYS A 98 26.17 5.21 -16.90
N ALA A 99 26.29 3.90 -17.09
CA ALA A 99 26.39 2.93 -16.00
C ALA A 99 27.74 2.19 -16.07
N ASP A 100 28.38 2.02 -14.93
CA ASP A 100 29.67 1.34 -14.78
C ASP A 100 29.48 0.04 -13.99
N TYR A 101 29.97 -1.06 -14.56
CA TYR A 101 29.86 -2.41 -14.01
C TYR A 101 31.23 -3.05 -13.77
N SER A 102 32.32 -2.30 -13.96
CA SER A 102 33.71 -2.79 -13.82
C SER A 102 34.02 -3.41 -12.45
N THR A 103 33.36 -2.94 -11.39
CA THR A 103 33.50 -3.45 -10.01
C THR A 103 32.29 -4.24 -9.52
N ALA A 104 31.29 -4.47 -10.38
CA ALA A 104 30.08 -5.18 -9.99
C ALA A 104 30.37 -6.66 -9.73
N HIS A 105 29.96 -7.16 -8.57
CA HIS A 105 30.16 -8.57 -8.22
C HIS A 105 29.32 -9.53 -9.09
N ASN A 106 28.21 -9.04 -9.65
CA ASN A 106 27.30 -9.83 -10.49
C ASN A 106 26.88 -9.03 -11.74
N PRO A 107 27.81 -8.78 -12.69
CA PRO A 107 27.53 -7.94 -13.85
C PRO A 107 26.61 -8.65 -14.86
N PRO A 108 25.91 -7.89 -15.71
CA PRO A 108 25.25 -8.47 -16.88
C PRO A 108 26.26 -9.15 -17.81
N ILE A 109 25.88 -10.27 -18.42
CA ILE A 109 26.72 -10.99 -19.38
C ILE A 109 26.02 -11.11 -20.73
N LEU A 110 26.79 -11.27 -21.81
CA LEU A 110 26.23 -11.77 -23.07
C LEU A 110 26.10 -13.28 -23.05
N HIS A 111 25.10 -13.75 -23.77
CA HIS A 111 24.87 -15.14 -24.09
C HIS A 111 24.42 -15.20 -25.55
N ARG A 112 24.72 -16.33 -26.22
CA ARG A 112 24.54 -16.48 -27.67
C ARG A 112 25.27 -15.39 -28.45
N ARG A 113 26.60 -15.32 -28.25
CA ARG A 113 27.47 -14.25 -28.76
C ARG A 113 27.44 -14.17 -30.28
N GLU A 114 27.32 -15.30 -30.95
CA GLU A 114 27.21 -15.42 -32.39
C GLU A 114 26.03 -14.62 -32.97
N ALA A 115 24.96 -14.44 -32.18
CA ALA A 115 23.77 -13.71 -32.63
C ALA A 115 24.01 -12.20 -32.80
N PHE A 116 25.07 -11.64 -32.22
CA PHE A 116 25.40 -10.21 -32.30
C PHE A 116 26.27 -9.86 -33.52
N LEU A 117 26.87 -10.87 -34.17
CA LEU A 117 27.78 -10.73 -35.29
C LEU A 117 27.03 -10.77 -36.63
N HIS A 118 27.67 -10.31 -37.70
CA HIS A 118 27.16 -10.53 -39.05
C HIS A 118 27.35 -12.02 -39.45
N PRO A 119 26.40 -12.65 -40.17
CA PRO A 119 26.50 -14.07 -40.54
C PRO A 119 27.76 -14.48 -41.31
N ASP A 120 28.37 -13.54 -42.05
CA ASP A 120 29.60 -13.76 -42.83
C ASP A 120 30.90 -13.70 -41.99
N GLU A 121 30.82 -13.41 -40.68
CA GLU A 121 32.01 -13.32 -39.84
C GLU A 121 32.58 -14.70 -39.48
N GLN A 122 33.89 -14.88 -39.67
CA GLN A 122 34.59 -16.15 -39.45
C GLN A 122 34.47 -16.69 -38.01
N GLN A 123 34.19 -15.82 -37.03
CA GLN A 123 34.03 -16.19 -35.63
C GLN A 123 32.66 -16.81 -35.30
N VAL A 124 31.64 -16.65 -36.16
CA VAL A 124 30.27 -17.12 -35.91
C VAL A 124 30.21 -18.63 -35.61
N PRO A 125 30.83 -19.53 -36.40
CA PRO A 125 30.81 -20.96 -36.11
C PRO A 125 31.45 -21.33 -34.77
N PHE A 126 32.52 -20.63 -34.38
CA PHE A 126 33.21 -20.88 -33.12
C PHE A 126 32.32 -20.50 -31.92
N TYR A 127 31.67 -19.33 -31.91
CA TYR A 127 30.79 -18.96 -30.79
C TYR A 127 29.46 -19.70 -30.76
N LYS A 128 29.01 -20.16 -31.93
CA LYS A 128 27.82 -20.99 -32.03
C LYS A 128 28.01 -22.34 -31.31
N SER A 129 29.23 -22.90 -31.26
CA SER A 129 29.47 -24.18 -30.58
C SER A 129 29.16 -24.12 -29.07
N PHE A 130 29.52 -23.01 -28.39
CA PHE A 130 29.19 -22.77 -26.98
C PHE A 130 27.68 -22.62 -26.75
N THR A 131 26.98 -21.98 -27.69
CA THR A 131 25.51 -21.92 -27.68
C THR A 131 24.92 -23.32 -27.83
N GLU A 132 25.42 -24.13 -28.76
CA GLU A 132 24.97 -25.51 -28.97
C GLU A 132 25.27 -26.42 -27.76
N GLU A 133 26.36 -26.21 -27.03
CA GLU A 133 26.63 -26.88 -25.74
C GLU A 133 25.57 -26.55 -24.69
N GLY A 134 25.28 -25.26 -24.50
CA GLY A 134 24.26 -24.83 -23.54
C GLY A 134 22.85 -25.25 -23.94
N GLU A 135 22.53 -25.29 -25.24
CA GLU A 135 21.24 -25.78 -25.75
C GLU A 135 21.06 -27.27 -25.47
N ARG A 136 22.10 -28.09 -25.66
CA ARG A 136 22.07 -29.54 -25.39
C ARG A 136 21.70 -29.88 -23.95
N ILE A 137 22.12 -29.07 -22.99
CA ILE A 137 21.84 -29.29 -21.57
C ILE A 137 20.68 -28.43 -21.05
N GLY A 138 20.01 -27.68 -21.92
CA GLY A 138 18.80 -26.92 -21.57
C GLY A 138 19.04 -25.56 -20.89
N LEU A 139 20.24 -24.97 -20.95
CA LEU A 139 20.53 -23.66 -20.33
C LEU A 139 19.66 -22.53 -20.88
N TYR A 140 19.24 -22.62 -22.15
CA TYR A 140 18.48 -21.58 -22.84
C TYR A 140 16.96 -21.80 -22.82
N VAL A 141 16.44 -22.80 -22.08
CA VAL A 141 14.99 -23.04 -21.97
C VAL A 141 14.26 -21.84 -21.34
N ASN A 142 14.91 -21.14 -20.40
CA ASN A 142 14.43 -19.88 -19.85
C ASN A 142 15.46 -18.76 -20.04
N THR A 143 15.41 -18.09 -21.20
CA THR A 143 16.34 -17.01 -21.53
C THR A 143 16.16 -15.72 -20.72
N ARG A 144 15.13 -15.62 -19.85
CA ARG A 144 14.83 -14.41 -19.08
C ARG A 144 15.62 -14.30 -17.76
N SER A 145 16.20 -15.39 -17.27
CA SER A 145 16.92 -15.43 -15.98
C SER A 145 18.44 -15.57 -16.11
N ILE A 146 18.96 -15.61 -17.34
CA ILE A 146 20.37 -15.94 -17.65
C ILE A 146 21.25 -14.72 -17.88
N GLY A 147 20.73 -13.51 -17.71
CA GLY A 147 21.42 -12.27 -18.05
C GLY A 147 22.51 -11.82 -17.08
N LEU A 148 22.64 -12.43 -15.89
CA LEU A 148 23.61 -12.06 -14.85
C LEU A 148 24.64 -13.18 -14.61
N LYS A 149 25.90 -12.82 -14.39
CA LYS A 149 27.04 -13.76 -14.25
C LYS A 149 26.79 -14.87 -13.22
N ASN A 150 26.38 -14.51 -12.00
CA ASN A 150 26.19 -15.48 -10.91
C ASN A 150 24.96 -16.38 -11.16
N HIS A 151 23.93 -15.87 -11.84
CA HIS A 151 22.76 -16.68 -12.21
C HIS A 151 23.12 -17.70 -13.29
N TRP A 152 23.94 -17.29 -14.26
CA TRP A 152 24.46 -18.18 -15.30
C TRP A 152 25.30 -19.32 -14.70
N GLN A 153 26.26 -19.00 -13.83
CA GLN A 153 27.10 -19.98 -13.16
C GLN A 153 26.27 -20.96 -12.28
N LYS A 154 25.30 -20.45 -11.51
CA LYS A 154 24.40 -21.29 -10.71
C LYS A 154 23.52 -22.19 -11.57
N LEU A 155 23.05 -21.70 -12.71
CA LEU A 155 22.24 -22.49 -13.64
C LEU A 155 23.05 -23.65 -14.23
N ILE A 156 24.31 -23.38 -14.60
CA ILE A 156 25.27 -24.38 -15.11
C ILE A 156 25.53 -25.45 -14.04
N ALA A 157 25.85 -25.03 -12.81
CA ALA A 157 26.05 -25.93 -11.68
C ALA A 157 24.81 -26.80 -11.38
N LYS A 158 23.61 -26.22 -11.47
CA LYS A 158 22.35 -26.96 -11.29
C LYS A 158 22.14 -28.07 -12.32
N HIS A 159 22.67 -27.92 -13.53
CA HIS A 159 22.64 -28.97 -14.56
C HIS A 159 23.79 -29.99 -14.39
N GLY A 160 24.60 -29.86 -13.34
CA GLY A 160 25.73 -30.75 -13.05
C GLY A 160 26.99 -30.41 -13.85
N TYR A 161 27.08 -29.19 -14.39
CA TYR A 161 28.23 -28.73 -15.17
C TYR A 161 28.97 -27.59 -14.49
N THR A 162 30.21 -27.34 -14.90
CA THR A 162 30.98 -26.13 -14.61
C THR A 162 31.59 -25.61 -15.91
N LEU A 163 31.99 -24.34 -15.94
CA LEU A 163 32.76 -23.78 -17.06
C LEU A 163 34.25 -23.94 -16.79
N ASP A 164 35.03 -24.28 -17.81
CA ASP A 164 36.49 -24.13 -17.76
C ASP A 164 36.90 -22.67 -18.05
N ASP A 165 38.22 -22.44 -18.11
CA ASP A 165 38.80 -21.12 -18.37
C ASP A 165 38.47 -20.60 -19.78
N GLU A 166 38.18 -21.48 -20.75
CA GLU A 166 37.80 -21.14 -22.12
C GLU A 166 36.27 -20.95 -22.30
N GLY A 167 35.48 -21.34 -21.30
CA GLY A 167 34.03 -21.21 -21.28
C GLY A 167 33.25 -22.43 -21.81
N HIS A 168 33.91 -23.59 -21.94
CA HIS A 168 33.30 -24.87 -22.30
C HIS A 168 32.66 -25.56 -21.08
N LEU A 169 31.59 -26.31 -21.31
CA LEU A 169 30.84 -27.01 -20.26
C LEU A 169 31.45 -28.39 -19.93
N PHE A 170 31.86 -28.59 -18.68
CA PHE A 170 32.39 -29.86 -18.16
C PHE A 170 31.51 -30.45 -17.07
N LEU A 171 31.28 -31.76 -17.13
CA LEU A 171 30.49 -32.48 -16.13
C LEU A 171 31.23 -32.55 -14.79
N GLN A 172 30.56 -32.17 -13.71
CA GLN A 172 31.12 -32.18 -12.37
C GLN A 172 31.13 -33.62 -11.81
N GLN A 173 32.32 -34.20 -11.61
CA GLN A 173 32.51 -35.62 -11.23
C GLN A 173 31.96 -36.02 -9.83
N SER A 174 31.38 -35.08 -9.07
CA SER A 174 30.84 -35.31 -7.72
C SER A 174 29.31 -35.37 -7.62
N HIS A 175 28.57 -35.35 -8.74
CA HIS A 175 27.12 -35.51 -8.75
C HIS A 175 26.67 -36.71 -9.61
N MET A 176 26.59 -37.90 -9.00
CA MET A 176 25.70 -38.96 -9.49
C MET A 176 24.26 -38.57 -9.08
N PRO A 177 23.31 -38.37 -10.01
CA PRO A 177 21.96 -38.04 -9.64
C PRO A 177 21.21 -39.29 -9.14
N ASP A 178 20.56 -39.14 -8.00
CA ASP A 178 19.54 -40.06 -7.52
C ASP A 178 18.40 -40.15 -8.56
N LYS A 179 18.11 -41.36 -9.05
CA LYS A 179 17.17 -41.63 -10.15
C LYS A 179 15.69 -41.46 -9.77
N SER A 180 15.39 -40.65 -8.75
CA SER A 180 14.03 -40.39 -8.27
C SER A 180 13.57 -38.93 -8.42
N ALA A 181 14.40 -38.03 -8.94
CA ALA A 181 14.01 -36.65 -9.22
C ALA A 181 13.54 -36.50 -10.69
N GLU A 182 12.23 -36.39 -10.90
CA GLU A 182 11.69 -35.87 -12.15
C GLU A 182 12.30 -34.49 -12.46
N PRO A 183 12.55 -34.14 -13.74
CA PRO A 183 13.12 -32.86 -14.14
C PRO A 183 12.36 -31.69 -13.51
N GLY A 184 13.03 -30.92 -12.67
CA GLY A 184 12.45 -29.83 -11.90
C GLY A 184 11.76 -28.80 -12.79
N LYS A 185 10.42 -28.82 -12.79
CA LYS A 185 9.57 -27.79 -13.41
C LYS A 185 9.96 -26.40 -12.87
N PHE A 186 10.53 -25.56 -13.72
CA PHE A 186 10.84 -24.16 -13.39
C PHE A 186 9.56 -23.41 -13.01
N ILE A 187 9.56 -22.81 -11.81
CA ILE A 187 8.43 -22.05 -11.29
C ILE A 187 8.38 -20.68 -11.98
N ALA A 188 7.27 -20.39 -12.67
CA ALA A 188 7.13 -19.21 -13.52
C ALA A 188 6.64 -17.98 -12.73
N ARG A 189 7.44 -17.50 -11.76
CA ARG A 189 7.09 -16.37 -10.86
C ARG A 189 6.49 -15.16 -11.60
N HIS A 190 7.01 -14.81 -12.78
CA HIS A 190 6.55 -13.68 -13.61
C HIS A 190 5.10 -13.77 -14.13
N LYS A 191 4.41 -14.91 -13.96
CA LYS A 191 3.01 -15.10 -14.39
C LYS A 191 1.97 -14.72 -13.32
N THR A 192 2.40 -14.25 -12.15
CA THR A 192 1.50 -13.81 -11.06
C THR A 192 1.00 -12.37 -11.23
N ALA A 193 1.67 -11.53 -12.03
CA ALA A 193 1.25 -10.15 -12.29
C ALA A 193 -0.12 -10.10 -13.01
N LEU A 194 -1.13 -9.57 -12.33
CA LEU A 194 -2.49 -9.36 -12.86
C LEU A 194 -2.60 -7.96 -13.47
N SER A 195 -3.41 -7.80 -14.52
CA SER A 195 -3.74 -6.48 -15.09
C SER A 195 -5.06 -5.97 -14.54
N ARG A 196 -5.14 -4.71 -14.09
CA ARG A 196 -6.34 -4.09 -13.50
C ARG A 196 -6.51 -2.62 -13.93
N ASN A 197 -7.76 -2.14 -13.91
CA ASN A 197 -8.15 -0.75 -14.23
C ASN A 197 -8.42 0.12 -12.97
N LYS A 198 -7.86 -0.24 -11.80
CA LYS A 198 -8.01 0.49 -10.53
C LYS A 198 -6.71 0.34 -9.71
N LEU A 199 -6.41 1.32 -8.84
CA LEU A 199 -5.31 1.25 -7.87
C LEU A 199 -5.34 -0.08 -7.09
N SER A 200 -4.16 -0.65 -6.84
CA SER A 200 -4.03 -1.79 -5.94
C SER A 200 -4.43 -1.44 -4.50
N THR A 201 -4.86 -2.45 -3.73
CA THR A 201 -5.28 -2.26 -2.34
C THR A 201 -4.23 -1.52 -1.48
N PRO A 202 -2.91 -1.81 -1.58
CA PRO A 202 -1.90 -1.06 -0.85
C PRO A 202 -1.86 0.43 -1.23
N MET A 203 -1.97 0.75 -2.53
CA MET A 203 -2.01 2.14 -3.02
C MET A 203 -3.29 2.86 -2.60
N TYR A 204 -4.43 2.17 -2.57
CA TYR A 204 -5.68 2.73 -2.06
C TYR A 204 -5.55 3.17 -0.60
N HIS A 205 -4.92 2.35 0.27
CA HIS A 205 -4.69 2.75 1.67
C HIS A 205 -3.76 3.95 1.83
N LEU A 206 -2.78 4.12 0.93
CA LEU A 206 -1.96 5.33 0.91
C LEU A 206 -2.78 6.56 0.49
N ALA A 207 -3.66 6.40 -0.51
CA ALA A 207 -4.54 7.47 -0.99
C ALA A 207 -5.47 7.98 0.11
N THR A 208 -6.17 7.08 0.80
CA THR A 208 -7.16 7.43 1.85
C THR A 208 -6.54 8.15 3.05
N ARG A 209 -5.22 8.06 3.21
CA ARG A 209 -4.45 8.69 4.29
C ARG A 209 -3.65 9.91 3.84
N GLY A 210 -3.86 10.37 2.61
CA GLY A 210 -3.23 11.59 2.09
C GLY A 210 -1.77 11.43 1.70
N TYR A 211 -1.23 10.21 1.68
CA TYR A 211 0.16 9.95 1.27
C TYR A 211 0.38 10.06 -0.26
N LEU A 212 -0.71 10.17 -1.02
CA LEU A 212 -0.70 10.36 -2.48
C LEU A 212 -1.18 11.76 -2.90
N ASN A 213 -0.98 12.76 -2.03
CA ASN A 213 -1.39 14.16 -2.26
C ASN A 213 -0.43 14.96 -3.17
N GLY A 214 0.66 14.35 -3.63
CA GLY A 214 1.70 14.99 -4.45
C GLY A 214 2.91 15.55 -3.67
N GLU A 215 2.88 15.54 -2.34
CA GLU A 215 4.01 16.00 -1.52
C GLU A 215 5.11 14.95 -1.34
N TYR A 216 4.79 13.67 -1.59
CA TYR A 216 5.70 12.54 -1.38
C TYR A 216 6.13 11.91 -2.71
N SER A 217 7.39 11.48 -2.76
CA SER A 217 7.90 10.59 -3.80
C SER A 217 7.59 9.12 -3.49
N LEU A 218 7.25 8.33 -4.53
CA LEU A 218 6.87 6.93 -4.39
C LEU A 218 7.69 6.00 -5.28
N LEU A 219 8.23 4.92 -4.70
CA LEU A 219 8.82 3.80 -5.43
C LEU A 219 7.94 2.56 -5.29
N ASP A 220 7.45 2.02 -6.41
CA ASP A 220 6.79 0.71 -6.46
C ASP A 220 7.81 -0.39 -6.79
N TYR A 221 8.26 -1.09 -5.74
CA TYR A 221 9.27 -2.13 -5.82
C TYR A 221 8.61 -3.47 -6.15
N GLY A 222 8.83 -3.95 -7.37
CA GLY A 222 8.14 -5.10 -7.95
C GLY A 222 6.83 -4.71 -8.65
N CYS A 223 6.82 -3.60 -9.37
CA CYS A 223 5.62 -3.01 -9.99
C CYS A 223 4.94 -3.87 -11.06
N GLY A 224 5.55 -5.00 -11.45
CA GLY A 224 5.06 -5.84 -12.54
C GLY A 224 4.91 -5.02 -13.82
N ARG A 225 3.70 -5.01 -14.39
CA ARG A 225 3.38 -4.26 -15.63
C ARG A 225 3.20 -2.75 -15.44
N GLY A 226 3.35 -2.23 -14.22
CA GLY A 226 3.24 -0.80 -13.92
C GLY A 226 1.84 -0.23 -14.14
N ASP A 227 0.79 -0.96 -13.75
CA ASP A 227 -0.58 -0.44 -13.80
C ASP A 227 -0.78 0.69 -12.77
N ASP A 228 -0.35 0.48 -11.51
CA ASP A 228 -0.44 1.49 -10.45
C ASP A 228 0.37 2.76 -10.80
N ILE A 229 1.59 2.60 -11.31
CA ILE A 229 2.45 3.73 -11.70
C ILE A 229 1.80 4.60 -12.77
N ARG A 230 1.15 4.00 -13.78
CA ARG A 230 0.46 4.76 -14.83
C ARG A 230 -0.70 5.60 -14.27
N GLU A 231 -1.44 5.05 -13.31
CA GLU A 231 -2.53 5.76 -12.65
C GLU A 231 -2.00 6.91 -11.77
N LEU A 232 -0.91 6.68 -11.03
CA LEU A 232 -0.28 7.70 -10.18
C LEU A 232 0.31 8.85 -11.00
N GLU A 233 1.03 8.54 -12.09
CA GLU A 233 1.58 9.53 -13.01
C GLU A 233 0.49 10.36 -13.68
N ALA A 234 -0.65 9.74 -14.06
CA ALA A 234 -1.79 10.45 -14.63
C ALA A 234 -2.41 11.48 -13.66
N ASN A 235 -2.23 11.28 -12.35
CA ASN A 235 -2.69 12.18 -11.29
C ASN A 235 -1.57 13.11 -10.77
N GLY A 236 -0.43 13.20 -11.48
CA GLY A 236 0.65 14.14 -11.16
C GLY A 236 1.51 13.75 -9.96
N ILE A 237 1.46 12.48 -9.52
CA ILE A 237 2.24 11.99 -8.39
C ILE A 237 3.63 11.58 -8.87
N ASN A 238 4.67 12.05 -8.16
CA ASN A 238 6.05 11.66 -8.43
C ASN A 238 6.26 10.18 -8.04
N SER A 239 6.19 9.29 -9.02
CA SER A 239 6.29 7.85 -8.79
C SER A 239 7.24 7.16 -9.77
N VAL A 240 7.90 6.10 -9.29
CA VAL A 240 8.84 5.28 -10.06
C VAL A 240 8.50 3.81 -9.84
N GLY A 241 8.42 3.02 -10.92
CA GLY A 241 8.19 1.58 -10.85
C GLY A 241 9.44 0.79 -11.21
N TRP A 242 9.87 -0.12 -10.35
CA TRP A 242 10.95 -1.06 -10.65
C TRP A 242 10.43 -2.49 -10.63
N ASP A 243 10.84 -3.32 -11.58
CA ASP A 243 10.54 -4.75 -11.59
C ASP A 243 11.68 -5.53 -12.26
N PRO A 244 12.15 -6.65 -11.71
CA PRO A 244 13.30 -7.38 -12.24
C PRO A 244 13.08 -7.97 -13.65
N VAL A 245 11.83 -8.07 -14.10
CA VAL A 245 11.45 -8.65 -15.41
C VAL A 245 10.87 -7.60 -16.33
N PHE A 246 9.95 -6.76 -15.83
CA PHE A 246 9.17 -5.85 -16.65
C PHE A 246 9.79 -4.45 -16.76
N SER A 247 10.52 -4.00 -15.75
CA SER A 247 11.17 -2.68 -15.71
C SER A 247 12.57 -2.74 -15.07
N PRO A 248 13.50 -3.58 -15.57
CA PRO A 248 14.79 -3.82 -14.91
C PRO A 248 15.78 -2.67 -15.06
N ASP A 249 15.59 -1.82 -16.07
CA ASP A 249 16.51 -0.73 -16.44
C ASP A 249 16.29 0.55 -15.59
N VAL A 250 15.23 0.59 -14.77
CA VAL A 250 14.93 1.72 -13.88
C VAL A 250 15.95 1.77 -12.74
N GLU A 251 16.52 2.95 -12.48
CA GLU A 251 17.41 3.16 -11.34
C GLU A 251 16.59 3.15 -10.05
N LEU A 252 17.01 2.33 -9.09
CA LEU A 252 16.44 2.35 -7.76
C LEU A 252 17.12 3.45 -6.97
N ASP A 253 16.39 4.52 -6.68
CA ASP A 253 16.80 5.61 -5.79
C ASP A 253 15.91 5.62 -4.54
N CYS A 254 16.33 6.37 -3.53
CA CYS A 254 15.52 6.60 -2.34
C CYS A 254 14.23 7.34 -2.70
N SER A 255 13.16 7.04 -1.97
CA SER A 255 11.86 7.71 -2.10
C SER A 255 11.22 7.82 -0.72
N ASP A 256 10.39 8.84 -0.52
CA ASP A 256 9.66 9.03 0.74
C ASP A 256 8.89 7.76 1.11
N ILE A 257 8.23 7.18 0.11
CA ILE A 257 7.38 5.99 0.24
C ILE A 257 7.89 4.89 -0.68
N VAL A 258 8.03 3.68 -0.15
CA VAL A 258 8.27 2.48 -0.95
C VAL A 258 7.09 1.53 -0.79
N ASN A 259 6.51 1.05 -1.89
CA ASN A 259 5.55 -0.03 -1.90
C ASN A 259 6.24 -1.34 -2.29
N LEU A 260 6.09 -2.37 -1.45
CA LEU A 260 6.49 -3.76 -1.71
C LEU A 260 5.23 -4.63 -1.77
N GLY A 261 4.39 -4.33 -2.77
CA GLY A 261 3.06 -4.91 -2.91
C GLY A 261 3.09 -6.32 -3.50
N PHE A 262 2.72 -7.32 -2.71
CA PHE A 262 2.56 -8.73 -3.13
C PHE A 262 3.82 -9.40 -3.71
N VAL A 263 5.00 -8.87 -3.38
CA VAL A 263 6.29 -9.39 -3.86
C VAL A 263 6.81 -10.53 -2.99
N ILE A 264 6.78 -10.39 -1.68
CA ILE A 264 7.39 -11.37 -0.77
C ILE A 264 6.70 -12.75 -0.84
N ASN A 265 5.41 -12.79 -1.20
CA ASN A 265 4.67 -14.04 -1.35
C ASN A 265 5.00 -14.83 -2.61
N VAL A 266 5.70 -14.25 -3.60
CA VAL A 266 6.09 -14.98 -4.84
C VAL A 266 7.55 -15.44 -4.83
N ILE A 267 8.29 -15.17 -3.75
CA ILE A 267 9.70 -15.56 -3.59
C ILE A 267 9.76 -16.85 -2.76
N GLU A 268 10.15 -17.99 -3.36
CA GLU A 268 10.24 -19.28 -2.64
C GLU A 268 11.51 -19.45 -1.80
N ASP A 269 12.52 -18.61 -1.99
CA ASP A 269 13.73 -18.66 -1.18
C ASP A 269 13.63 -17.69 -0.01
N GLN A 270 13.72 -18.21 1.22
CA GLN A 270 13.51 -17.42 2.42
C GLN A 270 14.60 -16.35 2.60
N THR A 271 15.84 -16.65 2.23
CA THR A 271 16.96 -15.70 2.30
C THR A 271 16.76 -14.56 1.30
N GLU A 272 16.44 -14.89 0.04
CA GLU A 272 16.10 -13.91 -1.00
C GLU A 272 14.92 -13.02 -0.57
N ARG A 273 13.91 -13.60 0.09
CA ARG A 273 12.72 -12.88 0.59
C ARG A 273 13.11 -11.87 1.67
N CYS A 274 13.94 -12.27 2.62
CA CYS A 274 14.47 -11.40 3.68
C CYS A 274 15.34 -10.28 3.12
N GLU A 275 16.23 -10.59 2.17
CA GLU A 275 17.08 -9.60 1.51
C GLU A 275 16.26 -8.59 0.70
N THR A 276 15.23 -9.06 -0.01
CA THR A 276 14.30 -8.21 -0.77
C THR A 276 13.57 -7.23 0.16
N LEU A 277 13.05 -7.72 1.28
CA LEU A 277 12.37 -6.88 2.26
C LEU A 277 13.31 -5.81 2.86
N LYS A 278 14.53 -6.20 3.24
CA LYS A 278 15.56 -5.26 3.74
C LYS A 278 15.96 -4.24 2.69
N ARG A 279 16.11 -4.66 1.44
CA ARG A 279 16.48 -3.78 0.31
C ARG A 279 15.39 -2.75 0.03
N ALA A 280 14.12 -3.17 -0.04
CA ALA A 280 13.00 -2.25 -0.19
C ALA A 280 12.92 -1.24 0.96
N PHE A 281 13.13 -1.68 2.21
CA PHE A 281 13.21 -0.78 3.36
C PHE A 281 14.39 0.19 3.31
N GLY A 282 15.49 -0.22 2.67
CA GLY A 282 16.67 0.63 2.43
C GLY A 282 16.34 1.87 1.62
N PHE A 283 15.50 1.73 0.60
CA PHE A 283 15.08 2.83 -0.30
C PHE A 283 13.99 3.73 0.29
N ALA A 284 13.29 3.30 1.35
CA ALA A 284 12.29 4.15 1.99
C ALA A 284 12.97 5.23 2.84
N GLU A 285 12.57 6.49 2.71
CA GLU A 285 12.99 7.56 3.62
C GLU A 285 12.02 7.71 4.79
N LYS A 286 10.70 7.62 4.53
CA LYS A 286 9.66 7.80 5.54
C LYS A 286 8.88 6.51 5.82
N LEU A 287 8.37 5.85 4.79
CA LEU A 287 7.40 4.76 4.93
C LEU A 287 7.68 3.62 3.93
N LEU A 288 7.68 2.38 4.43
CA LEU A 288 7.57 1.19 3.60
C LEU A 288 6.17 0.57 3.78
N VAL A 289 5.50 0.27 2.68
CA VAL A 289 4.28 -0.54 2.65
C VAL A 289 4.64 -1.95 2.21
N VAL A 290 4.25 -2.96 2.97
CA VAL A 290 4.46 -4.37 2.63
C VAL A 290 3.10 -5.04 2.52
N SER A 291 2.90 -5.82 1.45
CA SER A 291 1.67 -6.60 1.29
C SER A 291 1.94 -8.02 0.85
N ALA A 292 1.14 -8.96 1.37
CA ALA A 292 1.20 -10.36 0.99
C ALA A 292 -0.18 -11.02 1.07
N MET A 293 -0.37 -12.12 0.34
CA MET A 293 -1.62 -12.85 0.38
C MET A 293 -1.79 -13.60 1.71
N LEU A 294 -2.97 -13.47 2.31
CA LEU A 294 -3.36 -14.27 3.46
C LEU A 294 -3.97 -15.60 3.02
N GLY A 295 -3.83 -16.65 3.83
CA GLY A 295 -4.45 -17.93 3.53
C GLY A 295 -4.77 -18.77 4.74
N THR A 296 -5.76 -19.64 4.56
CA THR A 296 -6.23 -20.61 5.55
C THR A 296 -5.76 -22.02 5.19
N GLU A 297 -5.90 -22.98 6.11
CA GLU A 297 -5.54 -24.39 5.89
C GLU A 297 -6.19 -24.99 4.63
N ARG A 298 -7.38 -24.51 4.25
CA ARG A 298 -8.10 -24.92 3.02
C ARG A 298 -7.30 -24.65 1.75
N ILE A 299 -6.50 -23.58 1.71
CA ILE A 299 -5.65 -23.25 0.55
C ILE A 299 -4.53 -24.28 0.41
N TYR A 300 -3.93 -24.68 1.53
CA TYR A 300 -2.86 -25.68 1.56
C TYR A 300 -3.35 -27.08 1.20
N GLN A 301 -4.62 -27.40 1.48
CA GLN A 301 -5.24 -28.66 1.04
C GLN A 301 -5.54 -28.70 -0.47
N LYS A 302 -5.72 -27.54 -1.11
CA LYS A 302 -6.10 -27.43 -2.53
C LYS A 302 -4.91 -27.50 -3.49
N PHE A 303 -3.72 -27.10 -3.06
CA PHE A 303 -2.54 -26.98 -3.92
C PHE A 303 -1.39 -27.87 -3.45
N LYS A 304 -0.47 -28.20 -4.38
CA LYS A 304 0.71 -28.99 -4.04
C LYS A 304 1.63 -28.18 -3.15
N SER A 305 1.85 -28.63 -1.91
CA SER A 305 2.82 -28.02 -1.00
C SER A 305 4.23 -28.02 -1.60
N PHE A 306 4.94 -26.92 -1.43
CA PHE A 306 6.33 -26.76 -1.88
C PHE A 306 7.05 -25.75 -0.98
N LYS A 307 8.11 -26.20 -0.31
CA LYS A 307 8.79 -25.45 0.76
C LYS A 307 7.77 -24.94 1.79
N ASP A 308 7.76 -23.63 2.06
CA ASP A 308 6.87 -22.95 3.01
C ASP A 308 5.61 -22.34 2.36
N GLY A 309 5.29 -22.77 1.14
CA GLY A 309 4.13 -22.32 0.37
C GLY A 309 3.56 -23.42 -0.52
N VAL A 310 2.94 -23.02 -1.63
CA VAL A 310 2.31 -23.94 -2.57
C VAL A 310 2.70 -23.63 -4.01
N ILE A 311 2.61 -24.64 -4.89
CA ILE A 311 2.65 -24.45 -6.34
C ILE A 311 1.22 -24.37 -6.87
N THR A 312 0.90 -23.25 -7.49
CA THR A 312 -0.41 -23.04 -8.13
C THR A 312 -0.55 -23.88 -9.41
N SER A 313 -1.77 -23.99 -9.93
CA SER A 313 -2.05 -24.65 -11.21
C SER A 313 -1.31 -24.02 -12.41
N ARG A 314 -0.86 -22.76 -12.28
CA ARG A 314 -0.04 -22.05 -13.29
C ARG A 314 1.47 -22.32 -13.14
N ASN A 315 1.85 -23.26 -12.28
CA ASN A 315 3.23 -23.58 -11.92
C ASN A 315 3.99 -22.35 -11.35
N THR A 316 3.33 -21.58 -10.49
CA THR A 316 3.92 -20.44 -9.76
C THR A 316 3.97 -20.74 -8.27
N PHE A 317 5.01 -20.28 -7.58
CA PHE A 317 5.10 -20.36 -6.12
C PHE A 317 4.23 -19.26 -5.52
N GLN A 318 3.56 -19.61 -4.43
CA GLN A 318 2.80 -18.67 -3.64
C GLN A 318 2.90 -19.07 -2.16
N LYS A 319 3.46 -18.18 -1.34
CA LYS A 319 3.33 -18.26 0.12
C LYS A 319 2.08 -17.52 0.55
N TYR A 320 1.28 -18.17 1.39
CA TYR A 320 0.18 -17.55 2.08
C TYR A 320 0.56 -17.37 3.55
N TYR A 321 0.24 -16.21 4.10
CA TYR A 321 0.55 -15.88 5.49
C TYR A 321 -0.72 -15.89 6.34
N GLN A 322 -0.54 -16.09 7.65
CA GLN A 322 -1.50 -15.55 8.63
C GLN A 322 -1.17 -14.08 8.94
N GLN A 323 -2.16 -13.30 9.38
CA GLN A 323 -1.97 -11.86 9.68
C GLN A 323 -0.86 -11.64 10.72
N ALA A 324 -0.89 -12.40 11.82
CA ALA A 324 0.13 -12.33 12.88
C ALA A 324 1.50 -12.87 12.41
N GLU A 325 1.52 -13.94 11.61
CA GLU A 325 2.75 -14.48 11.02
C GLU A 325 3.45 -13.44 10.14
N LEU A 326 2.70 -12.76 9.28
CA LEU A 326 3.23 -11.72 8.40
C LEU A 326 3.79 -10.55 9.20
N LYS A 327 3.06 -10.08 10.22
CA LYS A 327 3.53 -9.03 11.12
C LYS A 327 4.86 -9.43 11.76
N ASN A 328 4.92 -10.59 12.41
CA ASN A 328 6.11 -11.07 13.11
C ASN A 328 7.30 -11.27 12.16
N TYR A 329 7.05 -11.77 10.94
CA TYR A 329 8.06 -11.87 9.89
C TYR A 329 8.65 -10.51 9.54
N ILE A 330 7.81 -9.50 9.29
CA ILE A 330 8.26 -8.14 8.96
C ILE A 330 9.05 -7.53 10.12
N GLU A 331 8.51 -7.60 11.33
CA GLU A 331 9.12 -6.98 12.52
C GLU A 331 10.46 -7.64 12.89
N SER A 332 10.60 -8.96 12.71
CA SER A 332 11.85 -9.67 12.95
C SER A 332 12.93 -9.34 11.91
N VAL A 333 12.57 -9.27 10.63
CA VAL A 333 13.53 -8.98 9.55
C VAL A 333 14.01 -7.53 9.57
N LEU A 334 13.10 -6.59 9.84
CA LEU A 334 13.39 -5.14 9.80
C LEU A 334 13.74 -4.55 11.16
N SER A 335 13.51 -5.28 12.26
CA SER A 335 13.67 -4.78 13.63
C SER A 335 12.87 -3.49 13.93
N ASN A 336 11.79 -3.26 13.20
CA ASN A 336 10.89 -2.11 13.31
C ASN A 336 9.45 -2.57 13.52
N ASN A 337 8.63 -1.74 14.16
CA ASN A 337 7.19 -2.01 14.34
C ASN A 337 6.48 -2.04 12.98
N ALA A 338 5.54 -2.98 12.81
CA ALA A 338 4.66 -3.06 11.66
C ALA A 338 3.23 -2.72 12.09
N ILE A 339 2.68 -1.63 11.53
CA ILE A 339 1.32 -1.18 11.79
C ILE A 339 0.42 -1.78 10.72
N ALA A 340 -0.61 -2.53 11.11
CA ALA A 340 -1.53 -3.13 10.17
C ALA A 340 -2.38 -2.05 9.47
N ALA A 341 -2.22 -1.92 8.15
CA ALA A 341 -3.03 -1.06 7.29
C ALA A 341 -4.29 -1.77 6.78
N GLY A 342 -4.35 -3.10 6.88
CA GLY A 342 -5.47 -3.93 6.45
C GLY A 342 -5.07 -5.41 6.41
N PRO A 343 -5.97 -6.31 5.99
CA PRO A 343 -5.65 -7.74 5.85
C PRO A 343 -4.49 -7.94 4.88
N GLY A 344 -3.37 -8.47 5.38
CA GLY A 344 -2.17 -8.73 4.62
C GLY A 344 -1.36 -7.48 4.26
N ILE A 345 -1.66 -6.31 4.83
CA ILE A 345 -1.03 -5.02 4.49
C ILE A 345 -0.48 -4.36 5.76
N PHE A 346 0.81 -4.02 5.74
CA PHE A 346 1.50 -3.41 6.87
C PHE A 346 2.28 -2.16 6.45
N LEU A 347 2.24 -1.14 7.31
CA LEU A 347 3.00 0.10 7.23
C LEU A 347 4.19 0.03 8.19
N ILE A 348 5.38 0.31 7.70
CA ILE A 348 6.62 0.31 8.46
C ILE A 348 7.27 1.69 8.31
N PHE A 349 7.08 2.52 9.32
CA PHE A 349 7.62 3.87 9.33
C PHE A 349 9.10 3.87 9.73
N LYS A 350 9.93 4.42 8.85
CA LYS A 350 11.33 4.78 9.13
C LYS A 350 11.38 6.13 9.82
N ASP A 351 10.57 7.10 9.38
CA ASP A 351 10.35 8.36 10.07
C ASP A 351 9.41 8.17 11.27
N LYS A 352 9.97 8.31 12.48
CA LYS A 352 9.23 8.12 13.73
C LYS A 352 8.30 9.27 14.09
N ILE A 353 8.51 10.46 13.54
CA ILE A 353 7.59 11.58 13.73
C ILE A 353 6.35 11.32 12.87
N GLU A 354 6.55 10.88 11.63
CA GLU A 354 5.46 10.55 10.71
C GLU A 354 4.61 9.38 11.22
N GLU A 355 5.25 8.35 11.81
CA GLU A 355 4.55 7.26 12.50
C GLU A 355 3.61 7.77 13.61
N GLN A 356 4.01 8.82 14.32
CA GLN A 356 3.23 9.38 15.42
C GLN A 356 2.08 10.24 14.92
N LYS A 357 2.28 11.02 13.87
CA LYS A 357 1.20 11.75 13.20
C LYS A 357 0.13 10.78 12.69
N TYR A 358 0.54 9.71 12.01
CA TYR A 358 -0.36 8.67 11.51
C TYR A 358 -1.25 8.09 12.63
N LEU A 359 -0.63 7.68 13.74
CA LEU A 359 -1.35 7.08 14.87
C LEU A 359 -2.28 8.07 15.59
N LEU A 360 -1.89 9.35 15.69
CA LEU A 360 -2.72 10.40 16.27
C LEU A 360 -3.94 10.70 15.41
N GLU A 361 -3.75 10.89 14.10
CA GLU A 361 -4.85 11.20 13.17
C GLU A 361 -5.88 10.06 13.12
N LYS A 362 -5.46 8.80 13.26
CA LYS A 362 -6.37 7.66 13.38
C LYS A 362 -7.37 7.80 14.54
N GLN A 363 -6.94 8.39 15.65
CA GLN A 363 -7.78 8.60 16.83
C GLN A 363 -8.52 9.93 16.82
N ARG A 364 -8.34 10.78 15.79
CA ARG A 364 -8.95 12.10 15.80
C ARG A 364 -10.45 12.01 15.56
N THR A 365 -11.22 12.69 16.40
CA THR A 365 -12.65 12.88 16.17
C THR A 365 -12.84 14.05 15.20
N SER A 366 -13.26 13.78 13.96
CA SER A 366 -13.55 14.83 12.98
C SER A 366 -14.84 15.57 13.37
N GLN A 367 -14.78 16.89 13.50
CA GLN A 367 -15.97 17.72 13.75
C GLN A 367 -15.83 19.10 13.12
N ALA A 368 -16.88 19.55 12.42
CA ALA A 368 -16.92 20.87 11.80
C ALA A 368 -17.30 21.94 12.83
N TRP A 369 -16.35 22.39 13.65
CA TRP A 369 -16.61 23.40 14.70
C TRP A 369 -17.26 24.68 14.20
N ARG A 370 -16.99 25.05 12.94
CA ARG A 370 -17.63 26.15 12.22
C ARG A 370 -19.16 26.05 12.17
N GLN A 371 -19.71 24.85 12.27
CA GLN A 371 -21.16 24.60 12.24
C GLN A 371 -21.77 24.51 13.64
N ILE A 372 -20.95 24.30 14.68
CA ILE A 372 -21.42 23.97 16.04
C ILE A 372 -21.29 25.15 16.99
N SER A 373 -20.17 25.88 16.95
CA SER A 373 -19.97 27.03 17.83
C SER A 373 -20.83 28.19 17.32
N LYS A 374 -21.89 28.50 18.07
CA LYS A 374 -22.80 29.60 17.75
C LYS A 374 -22.39 30.85 18.53
N PRO A 375 -22.27 32.01 17.86
CA PRO A 375 -22.02 33.26 18.57
C PRO A 375 -23.20 33.60 19.48
N LYS A 376 -22.92 34.10 20.69
CA LYS A 376 -23.94 34.63 21.58
C LYS A 376 -24.55 35.89 20.98
N GLU A 377 -25.87 36.02 21.10
CA GLU A 377 -26.63 37.18 20.59
C GLU A 377 -26.22 38.52 21.23
N LYS A 378 -25.67 38.49 22.46
CA LYS A 378 -25.16 39.67 23.17
C LYS A 378 -23.80 39.38 23.79
N PHE A 379 -22.81 40.22 23.49
CA PHE A 379 -21.60 40.31 24.29
C PHE A 379 -21.95 40.70 25.71
N ILE A 380 -21.46 39.95 26.69
CA ILE A 380 -21.69 40.26 28.10
C ILE A 380 -20.83 41.49 28.47
N ASN A 381 -21.47 42.66 28.50
CA ASN A 381 -21.11 43.87 29.26
C ASN A 381 -19.69 44.48 29.12
N GLU A 382 -19.06 44.48 27.94
CA GLU A 382 -17.82 45.25 27.70
C GLU A 382 -17.75 45.84 26.29
N ARG A 383 -18.15 47.12 26.12
CA ARG A 383 -18.13 47.85 24.82
C ARG A 383 -16.81 47.69 24.06
N ARG A 384 -15.69 47.75 24.78
CA ARG A 384 -14.35 47.64 24.20
C ARG A 384 -14.05 46.27 23.58
N CYS A 385 -14.62 45.18 24.12
CA CYS A 385 -14.45 43.85 23.54
C CYS A 385 -15.28 43.68 22.27
N VAL A 386 -16.47 44.28 22.22
CA VAL A 386 -17.31 44.36 21.02
C VAL A 386 -16.58 45.12 19.92
N GLU A 387 -16.07 46.31 20.21
CA GLU A 387 -15.36 47.15 19.24
C GLU A 387 -14.13 46.46 18.64
N ILE A 388 -13.33 45.77 19.48
CA ILE A 388 -12.16 45.03 19.00
C ILE A 388 -12.59 43.83 18.15
N TYR A 389 -13.63 43.12 18.56
CA TYR A 389 -14.13 41.96 17.81
C TYR A 389 -14.70 42.39 16.46
N ASP A 390 -15.55 43.40 16.40
CA ASP A 390 -16.16 43.88 15.15
C ASP A 390 -15.09 44.38 14.16
N LYS A 391 -13.98 44.94 14.67
CA LYS A 391 -12.86 45.40 13.86
C LYS A 391 -12.00 44.26 13.30
N TYR A 392 -11.87 43.15 14.00
CA TYR A 392 -10.95 42.05 13.68
C TYR A 392 -11.64 40.68 13.68
N SER A 393 -12.91 40.64 13.27
CA SER A 393 -13.80 39.47 13.41
C SER A 393 -13.22 38.22 12.73
N GLU A 394 -12.82 38.32 11.46
CA GLU A 394 -12.26 37.18 10.71
C GLU A 394 -11.03 36.58 11.39
N LEU A 395 -10.14 37.43 11.94
CA LEU A 395 -8.91 37.01 12.60
C LEU A 395 -9.18 36.36 13.97
N LEU A 396 -10.15 36.89 14.72
CA LEU A 396 -10.58 36.33 16.00
C LEU A 396 -11.39 35.03 15.81
N ASP A 397 -12.18 34.93 14.75
CA ASP A 397 -12.93 33.72 14.40
C ASP A 397 -11.97 32.61 13.96
N SER A 398 -11.01 32.93 13.09
CA SER A 398 -9.93 32.00 12.69
C SER A 398 -9.17 31.48 13.92
N PHE A 399 -8.81 32.37 14.84
CA PHE A 399 -8.17 31.99 16.11
C PHE A 399 -9.07 31.15 17.02
N TRP A 400 -10.36 31.47 17.11
CA TRP A 400 -11.32 30.69 17.89
C TRP A 400 -11.46 29.26 17.36
N PHE A 401 -11.60 29.09 16.04
CA PHE A 401 -11.66 27.77 15.43
C PHE A 401 -10.35 26.99 15.64
N ALA A 402 -9.19 27.65 15.54
CA ALA A 402 -7.92 27.01 15.90
C ALA A 402 -7.91 26.55 17.37
N CYS A 403 -8.43 27.35 18.30
CA CYS A 403 -8.55 26.93 19.70
C CYS A 403 -9.45 25.69 19.88
N LEU A 404 -10.53 25.60 19.11
CA LEU A 404 -11.43 24.44 19.10
C LEU A 404 -10.82 23.23 18.39
N ASP A 405 -9.95 23.41 17.41
CA ASP A 405 -9.25 22.29 16.75
C ASP A 405 -8.18 21.69 17.67
N PHE A 406 -7.47 22.53 18.43
CA PHE A 406 -6.47 22.09 19.40
C PHE A 406 -7.07 21.68 20.76
N GLY A 407 -8.29 22.11 21.10
CA GLY A 407 -8.86 21.96 22.46
C GLY A 407 -8.13 22.77 23.54
N ARG A 408 -7.31 23.73 23.11
CA ARG A 408 -6.53 24.65 23.94
C ARG A 408 -6.14 25.87 23.11
N ILE A 409 -5.59 26.87 23.78
CA ILE A 409 -5.00 28.02 23.09
C ILE A 409 -3.78 27.51 22.28
N PRO A 410 -3.71 27.76 20.96
CA PRO A 410 -2.53 27.41 20.17
C PRO A 410 -1.34 28.25 20.64
N SER A 411 -0.16 27.65 20.54
CA SER A 411 1.09 28.40 20.68
C SER A 411 1.31 29.34 19.48
N PHE A 412 2.29 30.23 19.59
CA PHE A 412 2.60 31.19 18.54
C PHE A 412 2.91 30.52 17.19
N GLU A 413 3.61 29.37 17.19
CA GLU A 413 3.96 28.65 15.95
C GLU A 413 2.82 27.74 15.44
N GLU A 414 1.76 27.54 16.22
CA GLU A 414 0.62 26.67 15.84
C GLU A 414 -0.53 27.45 15.19
N PHE A 415 -0.45 28.79 15.17
CA PHE A 415 -1.43 29.64 14.52
C PHE A 415 -0.72 30.62 13.60
N ASP A 416 -0.89 30.43 12.29
CA ASP A 416 -0.16 31.16 11.24
C ASP A 416 -0.34 32.68 11.31
N GLN A 417 -1.46 33.15 11.86
CA GLN A 417 -1.78 34.58 11.98
C GLN A 417 -1.45 35.14 13.37
N SER A 418 -0.59 34.48 14.16
CA SER A 418 -0.26 34.89 15.54
C SER A 418 0.32 36.31 15.63
N GLU A 419 1.22 36.69 14.73
CA GLU A 419 1.80 38.06 14.70
C GLU A 419 0.74 39.13 14.45
N GLN A 420 -0.14 38.87 13.48
CA GLN A 420 -1.24 39.76 13.12
C GLN A 420 -2.21 39.90 14.30
N LEU A 421 -2.56 38.78 14.94
CA LEU A 421 -3.48 38.75 16.07
C LEU A 421 -2.92 39.49 17.29
N ILE A 422 -1.64 39.29 17.61
CA ILE A 422 -0.96 40.01 18.70
C ILE A 422 -0.89 41.51 18.39
N SER A 423 -0.57 41.88 17.16
CA SER A 423 -0.54 43.29 16.75
C SER A 423 -1.92 43.96 16.85
N ALA A 424 -2.98 43.23 16.49
CA ALA A 424 -4.35 43.74 16.51
C ALA A 424 -4.96 43.83 17.92
N VAL A 425 -4.72 42.81 18.76
CA VAL A 425 -5.45 42.60 20.03
C VAL A 425 -4.56 42.81 21.26
N GLY A 426 -3.25 42.58 21.12
CA GLY A 426 -2.19 42.77 22.12
C GLY A 426 -1.60 41.47 22.68
N SER A 427 -2.40 40.40 22.82
CA SER A 427 -1.89 39.09 23.26
C SER A 427 -2.90 37.96 22.97
N LEU A 428 -2.42 36.71 22.89
CA LEU A 428 -3.28 35.53 22.75
C LEU A 428 -4.25 35.35 23.93
N LYS A 429 -3.83 35.71 25.16
CA LYS A 429 -4.68 35.67 26.36
C LYS A 429 -5.87 36.63 26.26
N LYS A 430 -5.65 37.81 25.68
CA LYS A 430 -6.72 38.78 25.46
C LYS A 430 -7.61 38.37 24.29
N ALA A 431 -7.02 37.80 23.23
CA ALA A 431 -7.79 37.27 22.10
C ALA A 431 -8.76 36.17 22.54
N ILE A 432 -8.30 35.18 23.32
CA ILE A 432 -9.19 34.10 23.80
C ILE A 432 -10.26 34.63 24.75
N TYR A 433 -9.95 35.61 25.59
CA TYR A 433 -10.94 36.26 26.45
C TYR A 433 -12.07 36.89 25.63
N ILE A 434 -11.73 37.63 24.57
CA ILE A 434 -12.72 38.23 23.66
C ILE A 434 -13.55 37.12 22.96
N CYS A 435 -12.90 36.06 22.48
CA CYS A 435 -13.60 34.94 21.84
C CYS A 435 -14.57 34.24 22.79
N ILE A 436 -14.18 33.96 24.04
CA ILE A 436 -15.06 33.34 25.05
C ILE A 436 -16.28 34.24 25.37
N LYS A 437 -16.12 35.57 25.31
CA LYS A 437 -17.24 36.50 25.48
C LYS A 437 -18.19 36.51 24.29
N LYS A 438 -17.67 36.34 23.07
CA LYS A 438 -18.46 36.22 21.84
C LYS A 438 -19.17 34.87 21.74
N TYR A 439 -18.44 33.80 22.00
CA TYR A 439 -18.88 32.40 21.89
C TYR A 439 -19.15 31.84 23.29
N SER A 440 -18.96 30.53 23.49
CA SER A 440 -19.10 29.87 24.79
C SER A 440 -17.80 29.24 25.28
N GLU A 441 -17.48 29.42 26.56
CA GLU A 441 -16.40 28.66 27.21
C GLU A 441 -16.70 27.16 27.21
N GLU A 442 -17.98 26.78 27.21
CA GLU A 442 -18.42 25.39 27.14
C GLU A 442 -17.98 24.71 25.84
N ASP A 443 -17.98 25.43 24.70
CA ASP A 443 -17.50 24.91 23.42
C ASP A 443 -16.02 24.53 23.52
N LEU A 444 -15.21 25.40 24.12
CA LEU A 444 -13.78 25.15 24.33
C LEU A 444 -13.54 24.02 25.32
N ASN A 445 -14.32 23.93 26.40
CA ASN A 445 -14.23 22.84 27.37
C ASN A 445 -14.64 21.49 26.76
N PHE A 446 -15.66 21.48 25.91
CA PHE A 446 -16.10 20.30 25.19
C PHE A 446 -15.04 19.84 24.18
N SER A 447 -14.47 20.77 23.40
CA SER A 447 -13.32 20.48 22.53
C SER A 447 -12.11 19.97 23.31
N ARG A 448 -11.76 20.62 24.43
CA ARG A 448 -10.68 20.17 25.34
C ARG A 448 -10.90 18.73 25.77
N LYS A 449 -12.11 18.39 26.23
CA LYS A 449 -12.45 17.03 26.64
C LYS A 449 -12.28 16.04 25.50
N LYS A 450 -12.79 16.34 24.30
CA LYS A 450 -12.61 15.50 23.12
C LYS A 450 -11.14 15.27 22.77
N ARG A 451 -10.33 16.33 22.79
CA ARG A 451 -8.89 16.20 22.53
C ARG A 451 -8.21 15.34 23.57
N ILE A 452 -8.57 15.48 24.85
CA ILE A 452 -8.07 14.62 25.93
C ILE A 452 -8.48 13.17 25.69
N ASP A 453 -9.74 12.91 25.32
CA ASP A 453 -10.25 11.58 25.02
C ASP A 453 -9.49 10.93 23.84
N ASP A 454 -9.29 11.66 22.73
CA ASP A 454 -8.50 11.19 21.58
C ASP A 454 -7.07 10.82 22.00
N LEU A 455 -6.42 11.66 22.81
CA LEU A 455 -5.07 11.43 23.31
C LEU A 455 -5.00 10.27 24.30
N LEU A 456 -6.01 10.08 25.14
CA LEU A 456 -6.09 8.94 26.05
C LEU A 456 -6.18 7.63 25.28
N VAL A 457 -7.02 7.55 24.24
CA VAL A 457 -7.08 6.37 23.37
C VAL A 457 -5.72 6.12 22.72
N TYR A 458 -5.09 7.17 22.19
CA TYR A 458 -3.75 7.09 21.63
C TYR A 458 -2.72 6.51 22.63
N PHE A 459 -2.64 7.05 23.86
CA PHE A 459 -1.71 6.57 24.87
C PHE A 459 -2.04 5.15 25.38
N SER A 460 -3.32 4.78 25.43
CA SER A 460 -3.75 3.41 25.74
C SER A 460 -3.26 2.42 24.68
N LEU A 461 -3.44 2.73 23.39
CA LEU A 461 -3.04 1.84 22.30
C LEU A 461 -1.52 1.83 22.05
N GLU A 462 -0.79 2.86 22.48
CA GLU A 462 0.67 2.92 22.39
C GLU A 462 1.35 1.73 23.11
N PHE A 463 0.73 1.15 24.13
CA PHE A 463 1.25 -0.01 24.88
C PHE A 463 1.44 -1.27 24.02
N PHE A 464 0.77 -1.38 22.87
CA PHE A 464 0.95 -2.49 21.92
C PHE A 464 2.13 -2.27 20.96
N SER A 465 2.85 -1.15 21.09
CA SER A 465 3.99 -0.80 20.24
C SER A 465 5.25 -0.61 21.09
N ARG A 466 6.43 -0.71 20.46
CA ARG A 466 7.69 -0.39 21.17
C ARG A 466 7.65 1.05 21.68
N ARG A 467 8.00 1.23 22.96
CA ARG A 467 8.03 2.54 23.64
C ARG A 467 8.80 3.56 22.81
N LYS A 468 8.17 4.70 22.53
CA LYS A 468 8.80 5.79 21.80
C LYS A 468 9.36 6.84 22.76
N PRO A 469 10.57 7.36 22.50
CA PRO A 469 11.13 8.41 23.32
C PRO A 469 10.36 9.71 23.09
N TYR A 470 10.07 10.44 24.17
CA TYR A 470 9.38 11.75 24.12
C TYR A 470 10.05 12.73 23.16
N SER A 471 11.37 12.66 22.96
CA SER A 471 12.12 13.51 22.03
C SER A 471 11.67 13.36 20.56
N ARG A 472 11.18 12.18 20.16
CA ARG A 472 10.73 11.87 18.79
C ARG A 472 9.24 12.08 18.56
N MET A 473 8.55 12.74 19.50
CA MET A 473 7.15 13.12 19.33
C MET A 473 7.02 14.44 18.57
N PRO A 474 5.95 14.63 17.77
CA PRO A 474 5.64 15.93 17.18
C PRO A 474 5.56 17.05 18.23
N GLU A 475 6.02 18.25 17.90
CA GLU A 475 5.99 19.39 18.84
C GLU A 475 4.59 19.73 19.32
N SER A 476 3.58 19.62 18.46
CA SER A 476 2.18 19.83 18.85
C SER A 476 1.72 18.81 19.90
N LEU A 477 2.11 17.53 19.78
CA LEU A 477 1.82 16.51 20.80
C LEU A 477 2.52 16.82 22.13
N LYS A 478 3.76 17.33 22.11
CA LYS A 478 4.47 17.74 23.33
C LYS A 478 3.74 18.88 24.05
N LYS A 479 3.23 19.86 23.28
CA LYS A 479 2.41 20.97 23.77
C LYS A 479 1.09 20.47 24.36
N ASP A 480 0.43 19.52 23.69
CA ASP A 480 -0.78 18.85 24.19
C ASP A 480 -0.53 18.12 25.51
N ILE A 481 0.53 17.32 25.60
CA ILE A 481 0.90 16.60 26.82
C ILE A 481 1.06 17.57 27.99
N LYS A 482 1.80 18.65 27.79
CA LYS A 482 2.02 19.68 28.81
C LYS A 482 0.71 20.36 29.21
N SER A 483 -0.14 20.70 28.25
CA SER A 483 -1.38 21.44 28.50
C SER A 483 -2.46 20.59 29.18
N PHE A 484 -2.56 19.30 28.86
CA PHE A 484 -3.68 18.46 29.28
C PHE A 484 -3.33 17.51 30.43
N PHE A 485 -2.11 16.98 30.44
CA PHE A 485 -1.69 15.95 31.40
C PHE A 485 -0.58 16.44 32.32
N GLY A 486 0.06 17.58 32.01
CA GLY A 486 1.19 18.15 32.74
C GLY A 486 2.52 17.46 32.43
N SER A 487 2.55 16.13 32.35
CA SER A 487 3.75 15.35 32.01
C SER A 487 3.42 14.12 31.15
N TYR A 488 4.43 13.64 30.39
CA TYR A 488 4.29 12.43 29.57
C TYR A 488 4.04 11.18 30.42
N SER A 489 4.67 11.07 31.60
CA SER A 489 4.41 9.97 32.54
C SER A 489 2.94 9.93 32.92
N ARG A 490 2.37 11.07 33.33
CA ARG A 490 0.97 11.14 33.73
C ARG A 490 0.02 10.81 32.59
N ALA A 491 0.32 11.24 31.36
CA ALA A 491 -0.45 10.88 30.19
C ALA A 491 -0.47 9.35 29.96
N ARG A 492 0.70 8.70 30.07
CA ARG A 492 0.79 7.23 29.97
C ARG A 492 0.09 6.50 31.09
N ASP A 493 0.24 6.94 32.33
CA ASP A 493 -0.40 6.31 33.50
C ASP A 493 -1.93 6.37 33.38
N MET A 494 -2.46 7.47 32.83
CA MET A 494 -3.90 7.60 32.56
C MET A 494 -4.34 6.69 31.40
N GLY A 495 -3.55 6.62 30.32
CA GLY A 495 -3.81 5.69 29.21
C GLY A 495 -3.77 4.22 29.64
N GLU A 496 -2.84 3.85 30.53
CA GLU A 496 -2.73 2.51 31.10
C GLU A 496 -3.98 2.17 31.91
N LYS A 497 -4.39 3.03 32.84
CA LYS A 497 -5.60 2.82 33.64
C LYS A 497 -6.84 2.63 32.78
N LEU A 498 -6.97 3.42 31.71
CA LEU A 498 -8.07 3.26 30.74
C LEU A 498 -7.97 1.95 29.96
N LEU A 499 -6.76 1.52 29.56
CA LEU A 499 -6.57 0.23 28.90
C LEU A 499 -6.99 -0.93 29.80
N PHE A 500 -6.62 -0.91 31.08
CA PHE A 500 -7.04 -1.94 32.03
C PHE A 500 -8.54 -1.91 32.31
N SER A 501 -9.20 -0.75 32.22
CA SER A 501 -10.62 -0.65 32.51
C SER A 501 -11.50 -1.40 31.52
N ILE A 502 -11.01 -1.68 30.30
CA ILE A 502 -11.76 -2.41 29.27
C ILE A 502 -12.07 -3.86 29.66
N SER A 503 -11.39 -4.42 30.68
CA SER A 503 -11.67 -5.76 31.19
C SER A 503 -12.91 -5.83 32.09
N SER A 504 -13.48 -4.68 32.48
CA SER A 504 -14.68 -4.60 33.31
C SER A 504 -15.96 -4.68 32.46
N ILE A 505 -16.69 -5.79 32.58
CA ILE A 505 -17.95 -6.02 31.86
C ILE A 505 -18.98 -4.92 32.18
N ASP A 506 -19.08 -4.51 33.46
CA ASP A 506 -20.03 -3.48 33.89
C ASP A 506 -19.72 -2.11 33.27
N GLN A 507 -18.44 -1.73 33.21
CA GLN A 507 -18.04 -0.46 32.58
C GLN A 507 -18.28 -0.49 31.07
N ILE A 508 -18.01 -1.62 30.41
CA ILE A 508 -18.30 -1.78 28.97
C ILE A 508 -19.81 -1.72 28.72
N TYR A 509 -20.62 -2.39 29.54
CA TYR A 509 -22.07 -2.33 29.42
C TYR A 509 -22.62 -0.90 29.58
N GLN A 510 -22.17 -0.19 30.62
CA GLN A 510 -22.61 1.19 30.84
C GLN A 510 -22.16 2.11 29.70
N ALA A 511 -20.93 1.95 29.21
CA ALA A 511 -20.46 2.71 28.06
C ALA A 511 -21.25 2.38 26.78
N CYS A 512 -21.69 1.14 26.58
CA CYS A 512 -22.56 0.78 25.45
C CYS A 512 -23.94 1.45 25.56
N LYS A 513 -24.50 1.57 26.77
CA LYS A 513 -25.74 2.34 26.99
C LYS A 513 -25.55 3.82 26.67
N ASP A 514 -24.48 4.42 27.19
CA ASP A 514 -24.16 5.83 26.93
C ASP A 514 -23.99 6.06 25.42
N ALA A 515 -23.26 5.18 24.74
CA ALA A 515 -23.07 5.24 23.29
C ALA A 515 -24.40 5.19 22.52
N SER A 516 -25.30 4.26 22.85
CA SER A 516 -26.61 4.16 22.19
C SER A 516 -27.52 5.39 22.41
N SER A 517 -27.25 6.17 23.46
CA SER A 517 -27.99 7.40 23.76
C SER A 517 -27.43 8.60 23.00
N ILE A 518 -26.12 8.63 22.79
CA ILE A 518 -25.41 9.71 22.06
C ILE A 518 -25.46 9.50 20.55
N ILE A 519 -25.42 8.25 20.11
CA ILE A 519 -25.38 7.83 18.71
C ILE A 519 -26.63 6.98 18.46
N PRO A 520 -27.74 7.57 17.97
CA PRO A 520 -28.99 6.83 17.75
C PRO A 520 -28.87 5.67 16.75
N LYS A 521 -27.80 5.65 15.94
CA LYS A 521 -27.48 4.60 14.97
C LYS A 521 -26.57 3.48 15.53
N ALA A 522 -26.32 3.50 16.84
CA ALA A 522 -25.65 2.44 17.56
C ALA A 522 -26.67 1.58 18.31
N ILE A 523 -26.96 0.40 17.76
CA ILE A 523 -28.01 -0.50 18.23
C ILE A 523 -27.51 -1.35 19.40
N LEU A 524 -28.08 -1.16 20.58
CA LEU A 524 -27.79 -1.94 21.78
C LEU A 524 -28.76 -3.13 21.90
N ASN A 525 -28.23 -4.34 21.76
CA ASN A 525 -28.99 -5.58 21.88
C ASN A 525 -28.97 -6.09 23.33
N GLY A 526 -29.67 -5.38 24.21
CA GLY A 526 -29.71 -5.70 25.64
C GLY A 526 -28.31 -5.70 26.27
N GLN A 527 -27.96 -6.78 26.97
CA GLN A 527 -26.63 -6.95 27.60
C GLN A 527 -25.64 -7.74 26.73
N HIS A 528 -25.98 -8.00 25.46
CA HIS A 528 -25.15 -8.85 24.61
C HIS A 528 -24.10 -8.05 23.85
N ASP A 529 -24.53 -7.04 23.09
CA ASP A 529 -23.66 -6.32 22.17
C ASP A 529 -24.20 -4.96 21.73
N LEU A 530 -23.27 -4.12 21.25
CA LEU A 530 -23.53 -2.86 20.57
C LEU A 530 -23.07 -2.98 19.12
N ILE A 531 -23.94 -2.66 18.16
CA ILE A 531 -23.64 -2.69 16.71
C ILE A 531 -23.80 -1.30 16.11
N PHE A 532 -22.81 -0.82 15.36
CA PHE A 532 -22.81 0.50 14.74
C PHE A 532 -21.97 0.51 13.46
N HIS A 533 -22.23 1.46 12.57
CA HIS A 533 -21.39 1.67 11.38
C HIS A 533 -20.03 2.25 11.76
N ARG A 534 -18.95 1.84 11.06
CA ARG A 534 -17.56 2.24 11.36
C ARG A 534 -17.33 3.75 11.52
N SER A 535 -18.11 4.58 10.82
CA SER A 535 -18.01 6.05 10.87
C SER A 535 -18.25 6.63 12.26
N TYR A 536 -18.97 5.90 13.13
CA TYR A 536 -19.25 6.33 14.50
C TYR A 536 -18.18 5.90 15.51
N LEU A 537 -17.16 5.14 15.09
CA LEU A 537 -16.15 4.60 16.01
C LEU A 537 -15.51 5.69 16.89
N ASN A 538 -15.08 6.80 16.28
CA ASN A 538 -14.43 7.89 17.02
C ASN A 538 -15.42 8.74 17.85
N GLN A 539 -16.73 8.54 17.69
CA GLN A 539 -17.77 9.21 18.48
C GLN A 539 -18.14 8.44 19.75
N LEU A 540 -17.69 7.17 19.87
CA LEU A 540 -17.98 6.35 21.03
C LEU A 540 -17.33 6.90 22.32
N PRO A 541 -17.87 6.54 23.50
CA PRO A 541 -17.16 6.72 24.76
C PRO A 541 -15.73 6.18 24.73
N THR A 542 -14.81 6.88 25.37
CA THR A 542 -13.36 6.64 25.33
C THR A 542 -12.99 5.18 25.62
N ILE A 543 -13.66 4.53 26.58
CA ILE A 543 -13.42 3.12 26.92
C ILE A 543 -13.79 2.16 25.78
N LEU A 544 -14.86 2.41 25.03
CA LEU A 544 -15.25 1.58 23.89
C LEU A 544 -14.32 1.80 22.70
N ARG A 545 -13.80 3.03 22.53
CA ARG A 545 -12.77 3.34 21.54
C ARG A 545 -11.49 2.56 21.82
N VAL A 546 -11.06 2.46 23.07
CA VAL A 546 -9.93 1.60 23.45
C VAL A 546 -10.25 0.13 23.24
N TYR A 547 -11.45 -0.33 23.64
CA TYR A 547 -11.88 -1.72 23.46
C TYR A 547 -11.84 -2.15 21.98
N ALA A 548 -12.49 -1.38 21.10
CA ALA A 548 -12.47 -1.62 19.66
C ALA A 548 -11.07 -1.41 19.07
N GLY A 549 -10.34 -0.39 19.54
CA GLY A 549 -8.98 -0.09 19.15
C GLY A 549 -8.00 -1.24 19.40
N CYS A 550 -8.15 -1.97 20.51
CA CYS A 550 -7.36 -3.16 20.79
C CYS A 550 -7.59 -4.26 19.74
N ALA A 551 -8.84 -4.44 19.30
CA ALA A 551 -9.16 -5.42 18.26
C ALA A 551 -8.59 -4.98 16.90
N ILE A 552 -8.75 -3.70 16.57
CA ILE A 552 -8.24 -3.08 15.35
C ILE A 552 -6.70 -3.14 15.30
N GLN A 553 -6.02 -3.07 16.44
CA GLN A 553 -4.57 -3.22 16.51
C GLN A 553 -4.09 -4.62 16.08
N LEU A 554 -4.93 -5.65 16.26
CA LEU A 554 -4.66 -7.01 15.82
C LEU A 554 -5.05 -7.20 14.34
N TYR A 555 -6.19 -6.65 13.92
CA TYR A 555 -6.72 -6.82 12.57
C TYR A 555 -6.06 -5.90 11.52
N GLY A 556 -6.04 -4.59 11.75
CA GLY A 556 -5.62 -3.56 10.79
C GLY A 556 -6.65 -2.46 10.61
N GLU A 557 -6.48 -1.62 9.57
CA GLU A 557 -7.50 -0.61 9.27
C GLU A 557 -8.82 -1.27 8.88
N ILE A 558 -9.88 -0.52 9.12
CA ILE A 558 -11.26 -0.95 8.99
C ILE A 558 -11.96 -0.21 7.85
N ASP A 559 -11.20 0.30 6.87
CA ASP A 559 -11.74 1.12 5.79
C ASP A 559 -12.77 0.38 4.92
N ASN A 560 -12.68 -0.95 4.89
CA ASN A 560 -13.60 -1.85 4.19
C ASN A 560 -14.67 -2.48 5.10
N VAL A 561 -14.69 -2.15 6.39
CA VAL A 561 -15.67 -2.67 7.35
C VAL A 561 -16.87 -1.76 7.34
N ASP A 562 -18.07 -2.30 7.22
CA ASP A 562 -19.28 -1.48 7.30
C ASP A 562 -19.74 -1.37 8.74
N LEU A 563 -19.94 -2.53 9.41
CA LEU A 563 -20.48 -2.58 10.76
C LEU A 563 -19.48 -3.18 11.76
N ILE A 564 -19.41 -2.58 12.94
CA ILE A 564 -18.62 -3.04 14.08
C ILE A 564 -19.57 -3.48 15.18
N LYS A 565 -19.28 -4.65 15.77
CA LYS A 565 -20.03 -5.22 16.89
C LYS A 565 -19.11 -5.42 18.10
N ILE A 566 -19.39 -4.69 19.18
CA ILE A 566 -18.70 -4.85 20.47
C ILE A 566 -19.49 -5.85 21.33
N HIS A 567 -18.85 -6.96 21.72
CA HIS A 567 -19.47 -7.98 22.57
C HIS A 567 -19.19 -7.68 24.05
N ILE A 568 -20.23 -7.43 24.82
CA ILE A 568 -20.11 -6.85 26.17
C ILE A 568 -19.43 -7.81 27.15
N ALA A 569 -19.84 -9.08 27.18
CA ALA A 569 -19.38 -10.04 28.19
C ALA A 569 -18.17 -10.90 27.77
N SER A 570 -17.86 -10.98 26.47
CA SER A 570 -16.96 -12.04 25.96
C SER A 570 -15.55 -11.58 25.60
N GLY A 571 -15.24 -10.28 25.67
CA GLY A 571 -13.92 -9.78 25.28
C GLY A 571 -13.68 -9.85 23.77
N LYS A 572 -14.73 -9.64 22.95
CA LYS A 572 -14.70 -9.86 21.50
C LYS A 572 -15.20 -8.65 20.74
N VAL A 573 -14.65 -8.46 19.55
CA VAL A 573 -15.16 -7.52 18.55
C VAL A 573 -15.43 -8.31 17.28
N SER A 574 -16.54 -8.02 16.61
CA SER A 574 -16.77 -8.51 15.26
C SER A 574 -16.80 -7.36 14.27
N LEU A 575 -16.12 -7.54 13.15
CA LEU A 575 -16.12 -6.64 12.00
C LEU A 575 -16.92 -7.32 10.90
N MET A 576 -17.85 -6.60 10.28
CA MET A 576 -18.78 -7.14 9.30
C MET A 576 -18.65 -6.34 8.01
N ILE A 577 -18.36 -7.05 6.93
CA ILE A 577 -18.15 -6.52 5.59
C ILE A 577 -19.26 -7.07 4.71
N TYR A 578 -19.98 -6.17 4.06
CA TYR A 578 -21.09 -6.47 3.19
C TYR A 578 -20.76 -6.15 1.74
N ASP A 579 -21.35 -6.92 0.83
CA ASP A 579 -21.29 -6.62 -0.60
C ASP A 579 -22.20 -5.44 -0.93
N ASN A 580 -21.61 -4.41 -1.54
CA ASN A 580 -22.28 -3.18 -1.99
C ASN A 580 -23.10 -2.53 -0.87
N PHE A 581 -22.51 -2.35 0.32
CA PHE A 581 -23.21 -1.72 1.46
C PHE A 581 -23.80 -0.36 1.10
N ASP A 582 -23.04 0.47 0.37
CA ASP A 582 -23.44 1.82 -0.02
C ASP A 582 -24.52 1.85 -1.12
N ASP A 583 -24.57 0.84 -2.00
CA ASP A 583 -25.41 0.86 -3.22
C ASP A 583 -26.60 -0.12 -3.18
N SER A 584 -26.69 -0.97 -2.15
CA SER A 584 -27.74 -2.00 -2.03
C SER A 584 -28.64 -1.75 -0.83
N PRO A 585 -29.98 -1.88 -0.98
CA PRO A 585 -30.89 -1.72 0.15
C PRO A 585 -30.90 -2.90 1.11
N ILE A 586 -30.45 -4.08 0.66
CA ILE A 586 -30.32 -5.29 1.46
C ILE A 586 -28.95 -5.91 1.13
N PRO A 587 -27.86 -5.31 1.62
CA PRO A 587 -26.52 -5.77 1.30
C PRO A 587 -26.26 -7.13 1.95
N LEU A 588 -25.46 -7.97 1.32
CA LEU A 588 -25.22 -9.35 1.76
C LEU A 588 -23.92 -9.44 2.55
N LEU A 589 -23.95 -10.09 3.72
CA LEU A 589 -22.75 -10.29 4.53
C LEU A 589 -21.76 -11.15 3.76
N ARG A 590 -20.67 -10.53 3.33
CA ARG A 590 -19.60 -11.17 2.57
C ARG A 590 -18.59 -11.83 3.51
N GLU A 591 -18.19 -11.09 4.53
CA GLU A 591 -17.14 -11.50 5.44
C GLU A 591 -17.46 -11.01 6.85
N ARG A 592 -17.26 -11.89 7.83
CA ARG A 592 -17.29 -11.53 9.25
C ARG A 592 -15.98 -11.92 9.88
N ILE A 593 -15.27 -10.94 10.43
CA ILE A 593 -14.06 -11.18 11.21
C ILE A 593 -14.43 -11.13 12.70
N LYS A 594 -14.01 -12.12 13.48
CA LYS A 594 -14.23 -12.15 14.92
C LYS A 594 -12.88 -12.16 15.64
N ILE A 595 -12.64 -11.10 16.41
CA ILE A 595 -11.39 -10.85 17.09
C ILE A 595 -11.60 -11.13 18.57
N ASN A 596 -10.82 -12.06 19.11
CA ASN A 596 -10.82 -12.39 20.53
C ASN A 596 -9.64 -11.70 21.21
N LEU A 597 -9.94 -10.70 22.05
CA LEU A 597 -8.90 -9.88 22.69
C LEU A 597 -8.06 -10.66 23.70
N ARG A 598 -8.65 -11.68 24.35
CA ARG A 598 -7.95 -12.46 25.39
C ARG A 598 -6.94 -13.43 24.78
N GLU A 599 -7.38 -14.14 23.75
CA GLU A 599 -6.54 -15.13 23.05
C GLU A 599 -5.65 -14.49 21.98
N GLN A 600 -5.86 -13.19 21.69
CA GLN A 600 -5.21 -12.46 20.58
C GLN A 600 -5.39 -13.14 19.22
N ASP A 601 -6.55 -13.77 19.04
CA ASP A 601 -6.87 -14.59 17.88
C ASP A 601 -7.93 -13.93 16.99
N ILE A 602 -7.88 -14.24 15.69
CA ILE A 602 -8.74 -13.68 14.66
C ILE A 602 -9.33 -14.80 13.81
N ASP A 603 -10.64 -15.00 13.93
CA ASP A 603 -11.41 -15.91 13.10
C ASP A 603 -11.98 -15.18 11.88
N PHE A 604 -11.72 -15.69 10.68
CA PHE A 604 -12.30 -15.20 9.42
C PHE A 604 -13.45 -16.11 8.99
N PHE A 605 -14.64 -15.54 8.83
CA PHE A 605 -15.81 -16.23 8.29
C PHE A 605 -16.14 -15.65 6.91
N ASP A 606 -15.61 -16.29 5.87
CA ASP A 606 -15.91 -15.95 4.47
C ASP A 606 -17.21 -16.65 4.04
N TYR A 607 -18.20 -15.88 3.61
CA TYR A 607 -19.47 -16.41 3.10
C TYR A 607 -19.40 -16.71 1.59
N VAL A 608 -18.25 -17.24 1.14
CA VAL A 608 -18.00 -17.66 -0.24
C VAL A 608 -17.95 -19.20 -0.27
N GLY A 609 -19.06 -19.86 -0.64
CA GLY A 609 -19.16 -21.33 -0.73
C GLY A 609 -20.36 -21.91 0.01
N GLU A 610 -20.11 -22.84 0.95
CA GLU A 610 -21.15 -23.63 1.65
C GLU A 610 -22.08 -22.81 2.57
N PHE A 611 -21.69 -21.59 2.96
CA PHE A 611 -22.50 -20.72 3.81
C PHE A 611 -23.28 -19.71 2.98
N GLN A 612 -24.61 -19.66 3.13
CA GLN A 612 -25.43 -18.65 2.47
C GLN A 612 -25.18 -17.26 3.09
N PRO A 613 -24.82 -16.24 2.28
CA PRO A 613 -24.65 -14.86 2.73
C PRO A 613 -25.91 -14.35 3.43
N GLN A 614 -25.73 -13.76 4.61
CA GLN A 614 -26.85 -13.26 5.41
C GLN A 614 -27.23 -11.84 4.93
N PRO A 615 -28.48 -11.59 4.51
CA PRO A 615 -28.90 -10.25 4.13
C PRO A 615 -29.03 -9.33 5.34
N LEU A 616 -28.57 -8.09 5.20
CA LEU A 616 -28.79 -7.03 6.19
C LEU A 616 -30.12 -6.33 5.92
N TYR A 617 -31.09 -6.53 6.80
CA TYR A 617 -32.36 -5.81 6.76
C TYR A 617 -32.30 -4.54 7.59
N ASN A 618 -33.20 -3.60 7.31
CA ASN A 618 -33.33 -2.35 8.06
C ASN A 618 -31.99 -1.60 8.16
N LYS A 619 -31.27 -1.49 7.04
CA LYS A 619 -29.95 -0.83 7.01
C LYS A 619 -30.03 0.61 7.55
N SER A 620 -31.19 1.27 7.44
CA SER A 620 -31.46 2.60 8.01
C SER A 620 -31.25 2.70 9.53
N LEU A 621 -31.20 1.57 10.25
CA LEU A 621 -30.82 1.51 11.67
C LEU A 621 -29.36 1.92 11.91
N TYR A 622 -28.48 1.75 10.93
CA TYR A 622 -27.03 1.94 11.08
C TYR A 622 -26.47 3.15 10.31
N ILE A 623 -27.28 3.78 9.47
CA ILE A 623 -26.90 4.95 8.65
C ILE A 623 -27.74 6.18 9.01
N ASP A 624 -27.20 7.37 8.75
CA ASP A 624 -27.85 8.67 8.99
C ASP A 624 -27.86 9.55 7.73
N GLU A 625 -28.34 10.80 7.86
CA GLU A 625 -28.44 11.79 6.79
C GLU A 625 -27.11 12.16 6.10
N ASN A 626 -25.96 11.76 6.64
CA ASN A 626 -24.67 11.95 5.97
C ASN A 626 -24.43 10.88 4.88
N PHE A 627 -25.24 9.83 4.81
CA PHE A 627 -25.18 8.81 3.77
C PHE A 627 -26.06 9.21 2.58
N HIS A 628 -25.49 9.09 1.38
CA HIS A 628 -26.13 9.52 0.14
C HIS A 628 -27.45 8.79 -0.15
N ASP A 629 -27.60 7.55 0.33
CA ASP A 629 -28.76 6.68 0.13
C ASP A 629 -29.74 6.68 1.32
N TYR A 630 -29.52 7.51 2.34
CA TYR A 630 -30.30 7.47 3.59
C TYR A 630 -31.80 7.59 3.41
N SER A 631 -32.23 8.58 2.61
CA SER A 631 -33.65 8.84 2.36
C SER A 631 -34.31 7.66 1.62
N ASP A 632 -33.61 7.12 0.62
CA ASP A 632 -34.10 5.98 -0.16
C ASP A 632 -34.17 4.71 0.68
N GLN A 633 -33.18 4.49 1.57
CA GLN A 633 -33.18 3.34 2.48
C GLN A 633 -34.35 3.37 3.46
N ILE A 634 -34.63 4.53 4.08
CA ILE A 634 -35.79 4.66 4.99
C ILE A 634 -37.08 4.31 4.27
N GLU A 635 -37.26 4.85 3.07
CA GLU A 635 -38.46 4.60 2.29
C GLU A 635 -38.56 3.12 1.90
N PHE A 636 -37.45 2.51 1.49
CA PHE A 636 -37.37 1.09 1.17
C PHE A 636 -37.76 0.21 2.39
N ASP A 637 -37.16 0.45 3.55
CA ASP A 637 -37.43 -0.32 4.77
C ASP A 637 -38.91 -0.24 5.15
N ARG A 638 -39.50 0.96 5.07
CA ARG A 638 -40.93 1.20 5.32
C ARG A 638 -41.83 0.48 4.31
N GLN A 639 -41.47 0.49 3.03
CA GLN A 639 -42.24 -0.21 2.00
C GLN A 639 -42.19 -1.72 2.19
N LEU A 640 -41.03 -2.26 2.55
CA LEU A 640 -40.81 -3.68 2.81
C LEU A 640 -41.70 -4.18 3.96
N GLU A 641 -41.76 -3.40 5.05
CA GLU A 641 -42.68 -3.67 6.17
C GLU A 641 -44.16 -3.58 5.74
N LYS A 642 -44.52 -2.55 4.97
CA LYS A 642 -45.90 -2.31 4.50
C LYS A 642 -46.45 -3.44 3.64
N ILE A 643 -45.62 -4.09 2.83
CA ILE A 643 -46.02 -5.25 2.01
C ILE A 643 -46.02 -6.56 2.80
N GLY A 644 -45.67 -6.54 4.10
CA GLY A 644 -45.81 -7.67 5.01
C GLY A 644 -44.56 -8.55 5.16
N ILE A 645 -43.39 -8.11 4.68
CA ILE A 645 -42.13 -8.83 4.93
C ILE A 645 -41.70 -8.57 6.37
N LYS A 646 -41.63 -9.63 7.18
CA LYS A 646 -41.27 -9.53 8.60
C LYS A 646 -39.76 -9.47 8.78
N THR A 647 -39.29 -8.45 9.49
CA THR A 647 -37.90 -8.27 9.91
C THR A 647 -37.83 -8.12 11.43
N TYR A 648 -36.68 -8.45 12.03
CA TYR A 648 -36.40 -8.33 13.46
C TYR A 648 -35.05 -7.66 13.64
N GLY A 649 -35.05 -6.34 13.84
CA GLY A 649 -33.82 -5.56 13.82
C GLY A 649 -33.13 -5.68 12.47
N ASP A 650 -31.90 -6.15 12.44
CA ASP A 650 -31.07 -6.33 11.25
C ASP A 650 -31.33 -7.65 10.49
N LYS A 651 -32.23 -8.50 11.00
CA LYS A 651 -32.48 -9.86 10.49
C LYS A 651 -33.81 -9.98 9.76
N GLY A 652 -33.87 -10.91 8.82
CA GLY A 652 -35.07 -11.22 8.06
C GLY A 652 -34.92 -12.51 7.25
N PRO A 653 -35.79 -12.75 6.25
CA PRO A 653 -35.72 -13.92 5.38
C PRO A 653 -34.39 -14.06 4.63
N SER A 654 -34.00 -15.27 4.23
CA SER A 654 -32.88 -15.43 3.30
C SER A 654 -33.17 -14.75 1.95
N ALA A 655 -32.14 -14.47 1.14
CA ALA A 655 -32.33 -13.84 -0.17
C ALA A 655 -33.28 -14.65 -1.09
N GLU A 656 -33.23 -15.97 -1.03
CA GLU A 656 -34.12 -16.87 -1.78
C GLU A 656 -35.57 -16.83 -1.23
N SER A 657 -35.72 -16.82 0.10
CA SER A 657 -37.02 -16.72 0.76
C SER A 657 -37.67 -15.36 0.48
N LEU A 658 -36.91 -14.26 0.53
CA LEU A 658 -37.38 -12.93 0.19
C LEU A 658 -37.90 -12.87 -1.26
N LYS A 659 -37.12 -13.36 -2.23
CA LYS A 659 -37.55 -13.41 -3.64
C LYS A 659 -38.84 -14.20 -3.82
N THR A 660 -39.00 -15.30 -3.10
CA THR A 660 -40.22 -16.13 -3.13
C THR A 660 -41.42 -15.39 -2.53
N GLN A 661 -41.23 -14.75 -1.38
CA GLN A 661 -42.27 -13.96 -0.72
C GLN A 661 -42.72 -12.78 -1.59
N LEU A 662 -41.78 -11.99 -2.14
CA LEU A 662 -42.09 -10.87 -3.03
C LEU A 662 -42.89 -11.31 -4.25
N ARG A 663 -42.46 -12.39 -4.93
CA ARG A 663 -43.20 -12.95 -6.08
C ARG A 663 -44.62 -13.39 -5.70
N SER A 664 -44.79 -14.04 -4.54
CA SER A 664 -46.11 -14.46 -4.06
C SER A 664 -47.05 -13.28 -3.77
N LEU A 665 -46.49 -12.13 -3.42
CA LEU A 665 -47.21 -10.88 -3.18
C LEU A 665 -47.38 -10.02 -4.46
N GLY A 666 -46.87 -10.46 -5.60
CA GLY A 666 -46.93 -9.73 -6.87
C GLY A 666 -45.96 -8.57 -6.96
N TYR A 667 -44.79 -8.66 -6.31
CA TYR A 667 -43.74 -7.65 -6.34
C TYR A 667 -42.39 -8.19 -6.83
N LEU A 668 -41.55 -7.30 -7.36
CA LEU A 668 -40.16 -7.49 -7.73
C LEU A 668 -39.31 -6.39 -7.09
N LEU A 669 -38.03 -6.69 -6.87
CA LEU A 669 -37.06 -5.76 -6.30
C LEU A 669 -36.10 -5.29 -7.40
N ASP A 670 -35.97 -3.98 -7.56
CA ASP A 670 -35.04 -3.32 -8.47
C ASP A 670 -34.30 -2.20 -7.71
N GLY A 671 -33.12 -2.52 -7.20
CA GLY A 671 -32.42 -1.66 -6.23
C GLY A 671 -33.36 -1.29 -5.07
N TYR A 672 -33.44 0.01 -4.76
CA TYR A 672 -34.30 0.58 -3.71
C TYR A 672 -35.79 0.64 -4.08
N ARG A 673 -36.21 0.11 -5.23
CA ARG A 673 -37.61 0.14 -5.67
C ARG A 673 -38.26 -1.23 -5.53
N ILE A 674 -39.45 -1.24 -4.95
CA ILE A 674 -40.35 -2.39 -4.93
C ILE A 674 -41.42 -2.16 -6.01
N CYS A 675 -41.28 -2.84 -7.14
CA CYS A 675 -42.16 -2.73 -8.29
C CYS A 675 -43.23 -3.83 -8.25
N LYS A 676 -44.44 -3.56 -8.76
CA LYS A 676 -45.39 -4.65 -9.04
C LYS A 676 -44.85 -5.51 -10.19
N ALA A 677 -44.93 -6.82 -10.01
CA ALA A 677 -44.42 -7.84 -10.92
C ALA A 677 -45.21 -7.89 -12.25
#